data_AF-A0A3D3LGD1-F1
#
_entry.id   AF-A0A3D3LGD1-F1
#
_cell.length_a   1.000
_cell.length_b   1.000
_cell.length_c   1.000
_cell.angle_alpha   90.00
_cell.angle_beta   90.00
_cell.angle_gamma   90.00
#
_symmetry.space_group_name_H-M   'P 1'
#
loop_
_entity.id
_entity.type
_entity.pdbx_description
1 polymer ?
#
loop_
_entity_poly.entity_id
_entity_poly.type
_entity_poly.pdbx_seq_one_letter_code
_entity_poly.pdbx_strand_id
1 'polypeptide(L)'
;MQQSQPAAPAAAARSWICFFGLCLASVQAPAQLANQPPVPEWLAVSTEGAEAALGVEFQHQGTLLKAILLVAAETDTGVRVNGALAGNARTAPGEPAASLDVTRHIKPGKNRLELTTRAPRVAALLELNGDLARKQWVATSAAWTSSAGKVRPQGAVDAGAQANPFDLKKTFDAYNSWQLAKRGIQNQATDPAAFTLPAGFKVELVRSAQEDEDSWIALAFDPRGRVTLAREKTGLLRYDPASGGMEVIEETLKECRGLLYAHGALYAHANQSKGLYRLRDLDGDGDFEDVKEIVRTEGGFGHGRNHFKLGPDGHLWVACGNNVLLPSPINEASPLKNHAWDQVLPNPWDGSMFDGTVEMPAGYIMRVSPDGSDIRIHAGGLRNPLDAAFNRDGELFTFDADMERDVGASWYMPNRVLHLVSGADFGWRRGTGRLAAYQADTLPSVVDIGLASPTAVFFGYGARFPEKYEEALYICDWSYGRIIAVHLTEKGASYTGRQETFISGRPLNVTDGCVGPDGALWFITGGRGTQSGLYRVLWEGGANVQVARNDARATGTAAQPVRALRHELESLHSGIPRGQEEAALAKILPNLDHADRHIRWAARLGLEQVPVKLWKKQIIEESNGWRAILGCLALARVGESRDAPGIFTRLRSLSWRHLMDEQRLAALRALGVTIARQGDPDEDQRARLLAWLEPLYPAAGSGLNHELCRLLVRMRSDKVIAKSMPLVRSAQAGEDLLFYPLHLRYLAEGWTLAQRRLMFEALNSAEKLNGASTYFKAIQDTRSELAAALTPDQAAHLAALIHPPKPVALSAHALPGHTFREWKLEDLENRLHEVGRGRSFEKGRDAAIRAQCVFCHRVSNDPSLPAGIFGPELVQVSARFNRRDILDHTLNPSKVIDEKYRFITLTRLDGSTVTGALESEDDERVILKPNPLAPDTIETGHSSIRERKVSSLSPMPAGLLNALRAEQILDLLAYIEAGGDAGHTNFRP
;
A
#
# COMPACT_ATOMS: atom_id res chain seq x y z
N MET A 1 -1.57 1.84 66.28
CA MET A 1 -3.02 2.01 66.53
C MET A 1 -3.26 3.50 66.75
N GLN A 2 -4.28 4.19 66.24
CA GLN A 2 -5.28 4.03 65.18
C GLN A 2 -6.15 5.30 65.29
N GLN A 3 -6.50 5.99 64.21
CA GLN A 3 -7.60 6.99 64.24
C GLN A 3 -8.29 7.06 62.88
N SER A 4 -9.63 7.14 62.92
CA SER A 4 -10.52 7.28 61.78
C SER A 4 -11.75 8.13 62.16
N GLN A 5 -11.92 9.28 61.46
CA GLN A 5 -13.10 9.76 60.69
C GLN A 5 -14.51 9.91 61.36
N PRO A 6 -15.54 10.54 60.70
CA PRO A 6 -15.58 11.42 59.49
C PRO A 6 -16.65 12.58 59.44
N ALA A 7 -16.64 13.32 58.31
CA ALA A 7 -17.76 13.75 57.40
C ALA A 7 -18.28 15.23 57.33
N ALA A 8 -18.56 15.65 56.08
CA ALA A 8 -18.87 16.98 55.47
C ALA A 8 -20.42 17.23 55.31
N PRO A 9 -21.02 18.21 54.52
CA PRO A 9 -20.50 19.02 53.39
C PRO A 9 -21.00 20.50 53.12
N ALA A 10 -20.26 21.19 52.23
CA ALA A 10 -20.57 22.09 51.08
C ALA A 10 -21.37 23.44 51.11
N ALA A 11 -20.63 24.51 50.71
CA ALA A 11 -20.80 25.42 49.55
C ALA A 11 -21.51 26.82 49.60
N ALA A 12 -20.71 27.83 49.18
CA ALA A 12 -20.97 28.91 48.19
C ALA A 12 -20.96 30.40 48.65
N ALA A 13 -20.13 31.23 47.99
CA ALA A 13 -20.09 32.71 48.10
C ALA A 13 -19.56 33.36 46.79
N ARG A 14 -20.28 34.37 46.24
CA ARG A 14 -20.00 35.84 46.14
C ARG A 14 -19.00 36.34 45.06
N SER A 15 -19.52 36.97 43.98
CA SER A 15 -19.66 38.42 43.68
C SER A 15 -18.55 39.50 43.99
N TRP A 16 -18.30 40.38 42.99
CA TRP A 16 -17.79 41.81 42.93
C TRP A 16 -16.27 42.07 42.63
N ILE A 17 -15.74 43.20 42.09
CA ILE A 17 -16.09 44.27 41.09
C ILE A 17 -14.75 45.04 40.75
N CYS A 18 -14.53 45.41 39.47
CA CYS A 18 -13.85 46.59 38.85
C CYS A 18 -12.42 47.14 39.15
N PHE A 19 -11.67 47.30 38.03
CA PHE A 19 -10.87 48.44 37.48
C PHE A 19 -9.37 48.75 37.85
N PHE A 20 -8.51 48.40 36.86
CA PHE A 20 -7.36 49.09 36.21
C PHE A 20 -6.24 49.81 36.99
N GLY A 21 -5.02 49.33 36.73
CA GLY A 21 -3.75 50.07 36.73
C GLY A 21 -2.63 49.20 36.13
N LEU A 22 -2.12 49.58 34.96
CA LEU A 22 -1.03 48.89 34.25
C LEU A 22 0.30 48.96 35.01
N CYS A 23 1.00 47.83 35.13
CA CYS A 23 2.47 47.76 35.06
C CYS A 23 2.89 46.39 34.50
N LEU A 24 3.77 46.42 33.50
CA LEU A 24 4.32 45.29 32.76
C LEU A 24 5.07 44.29 33.67
N ALA A 25 4.74 43.01 33.55
CA ALA A 25 5.62 41.90 33.92
C ALA A 25 5.54 40.83 32.82
N SER A 26 6.65 40.62 32.12
CA SER A 26 6.84 39.58 31.11
C SER A 26 6.98 38.22 31.79
N VAL A 27 6.03 37.31 31.56
CA VAL A 27 6.10 35.90 31.95
C VAL A 27 6.52 35.07 30.73
N GLN A 28 7.69 34.44 30.77
CA GLN A 28 8.09 33.41 29.81
C GLN A 28 7.46 32.06 30.21
N ALA A 29 6.64 31.49 29.32
CA ALA A 29 6.09 30.14 29.43
C ALA A 29 7.04 29.10 28.77
N PRO A 30 7.04 27.81 29.19
CA PRO A 30 7.93 26.78 28.66
C PRO A 30 7.69 26.45 27.17
N ALA A 31 8.78 26.21 26.44
CA ALA A 31 8.82 26.10 24.97
C ALA A 31 7.99 24.94 24.35
N GLN A 32 7.63 23.92 25.13
CA GLN A 32 6.88 22.74 24.66
C GLN A 32 5.41 23.05 24.30
N LEU A 33 4.85 24.15 24.81
CA LEU A 33 3.52 24.66 24.43
C LEU A 33 3.56 25.60 23.21
N ALA A 34 4.74 26.06 22.78
CA ALA A 34 4.86 27.11 21.76
C ALA A 34 4.73 26.61 20.31
N ASN A 35 4.74 25.29 20.07
CA ASN A 35 4.71 24.69 18.72
C ASN A 35 3.46 23.84 18.43
N GLN A 36 2.51 23.75 19.37
CA GLN A 36 1.19 23.18 19.06
C GLN A 36 0.34 24.24 18.33
N PRO A 37 -0.32 23.87 17.21
CA PRO A 37 -1.23 24.80 16.54
C PRO A 37 -2.37 25.16 17.49
N PRO A 38 -2.74 26.45 17.63
CA PRO A 38 -3.93 26.84 18.37
C PRO A 38 -5.16 26.24 17.70
N VAL A 39 -6.15 25.85 18.49
CA VAL A 39 -7.42 25.34 17.94
C VAL A 39 -8.18 26.50 17.32
N PRO A 40 -8.46 26.49 16.00
CA PRO A 40 -9.25 27.54 15.38
C PRO A 40 -10.66 27.57 15.93
N GLU A 41 -11.26 28.74 16.07
CA GLU A 41 -12.68 28.91 16.42
C GLU A 41 -13.52 29.07 15.15
N TRP A 42 -14.74 28.52 15.17
CA TRP A 42 -15.75 28.82 14.17
C TRP A 42 -16.20 30.27 14.34
N LEU A 43 -16.05 31.08 13.29
CA LEU A 43 -16.56 32.46 13.26
C LEU A 43 -17.91 32.50 12.57
N ALA A 44 -18.90 33.13 13.22
CA ALA A 44 -20.21 33.37 12.63
C ALA A 44 -20.13 34.47 11.55
N VAL A 45 -20.84 34.26 10.44
CA VAL A 45 -21.04 35.26 9.40
C VAL A 45 -22.53 35.66 9.40
N SER A 46 -22.86 36.92 9.72
CA SER A 46 -24.27 37.30 9.95
C SER A 46 -25.09 37.54 8.68
N THR A 47 -26.28 36.93 8.66
CA THR A 47 -27.51 37.14 7.85
C THR A 47 -27.51 36.78 6.36
N GLU A 48 -28.39 35.82 6.03
CA GLU A 48 -29.03 35.49 4.73
C GLU A 48 -28.21 35.75 3.45
N GLY A 49 -27.15 34.95 3.23
CA GLY A 49 -26.53 34.77 1.92
C GLY A 49 -25.66 35.91 1.38
N ALA A 50 -25.46 36.98 2.16
CA ALA A 50 -24.52 38.05 1.83
C ALA A 50 -23.06 37.61 2.08
N GLU A 51 -22.16 38.06 1.20
CA GLU A 51 -20.72 37.80 1.34
C GLU A 51 -20.10 38.68 2.43
N ALA A 52 -19.34 38.07 3.34
CA ALA A 52 -18.64 38.77 4.40
C ALA A 52 -17.13 38.63 4.28
N ALA A 53 -16.42 39.71 4.57
CA ALA A 53 -14.97 39.73 4.69
C ALA A 53 -14.57 39.76 6.18
N LEU A 54 -13.85 38.74 6.62
CA LEU A 54 -13.28 38.59 7.95
C LEU A 54 -11.77 38.75 7.83
N GLY A 55 -11.11 39.47 8.72
CA GLY A 55 -9.65 39.59 8.66
C GLY A 55 -8.97 39.82 10.00
N VAL A 56 -7.68 39.51 10.02
CA VAL A 56 -6.79 39.65 11.16
C VAL A 56 -5.44 40.20 10.72
N GLU A 57 -4.86 41.07 11.54
CA GLU A 57 -3.47 41.50 11.37
C GLU A 57 -2.54 40.67 12.25
N PHE A 58 -1.38 40.29 11.72
CA PHE A 58 -0.36 39.55 12.46
C PHE A 58 1.04 40.03 12.07
N GLN A 59 2.03 39.72 12.89
CA GLN A 59 3.43 40.07 12.67
C GLN A 59 4.22 38.80 12.35
N HIS A 60 5.11 38.87 11.37
CA HIS A 60 6.10 37.83 11.08
C HIS A 60 7.49 38.47 11.03
N GLN A 61 8.48 37.90 11.70
CA GLN A 61 9.85 38.41 11.72
C GLN A 61 10.81 37.26 11.39
N GLY A 62 11.84 37.52 10.57
CA GLY A 62 12.80 36.51 10.12
C GLY A 62 12.54 35.99 8.70
N THR A 63 13.31 34.96 8.31
CA THR A 63 13.17 34.28 7.01
C THR A 63 11.98 33.33 7.05
N LEU A 64 11.08 33.44 6.07
CA LEU A 64 9.93 32.53 5.93
C LEU A 64 10.23 31.43 4.92
N LEU A 65 10.26 30.18 5.36
CA LEU A 65 10.47 29.02 4.48
C LEU A 65 9.16 28.52 3.87
N LYS A 66 8.08 28.49 4.65
CA LYS A 66 6.77 28.00 4.22
C LYS A 66 5.66 28.64 5.05
N ALA A 67 4.52 28.99 4.45
CA ALA A 67 3.30 29.33 5.16
C ALA A 67 2.10 28.61 4.55
N ILE A 68 1.43 27.78 5.34
CA ILE A 68 0.30 26.97 4.90
C ILE A 68 -0.95 27.45 5.62
N LEU A 69 -1.92 27.96 4.87
CA LEU A 69 -3.24 28.28 5.36
C LEU A 69 -4.17 27.10 5.11
N LEU A 70 -4.77 26.60 6.17
CA LEU A 70 -5.90 25.69 6.07
C LEU A 70 -7.18 26.47 6.33
N VAL A 71 -8.25 26.18 5.58
CA VAL A 71 -9.56 26.81 5.75
C VAL A 71 -10.67 25.76 5.70
N ALA A 72 -11.58 25.81 6.67
CA ALA A 72 -12.79 25.01 6.70
C ALA A 72 -14.01 25.93 6.66
N ALA A 73 -14.87 25.72 5.67
CA ALA A 73 -16.11 26.47 5.45
C ALA A 73 -17.16 25.59 4.76
N GLU A 74 -18.43 25.98 4.78
CA GLU A 74 -19.48 25.21 4.08
C GLU A 74 -19.63 25.60 2.60
N THR A 75 -18.98 26.69 2.18
CA THR A 75 -18.93 27.17 0.80
C THR A 75 -17.54 27.72 0.47
N ASP A 76 -17.30 27.98 -0.80
CA ASP A 76 -16.08 28.63 -1.28
C ASP A 76 -15.75 29.89 -0.47
N THR A 77 -14.51 29.94 0.03
CA THR A 77 -13.98 31.04 0.82
C THR A 77 -12.75 31.61 0.12
N GLY A 78 -12.84 32.85 -0.34
CA GLY A 78 -11.70 33.56 -0.91
C GLY A 78 -10.72 33.99 0.17
N VAL A 79 -9.43 33.81 -0.10
CA VAL A 79 -8.34 34.13 0.84
C VAL A 79 -7.48 35.23 0.24
N ARG A 80 -7.29 36.33 0.98
CA ARG A 80 -6.32 37.37 0.63
C ARG A 80 -5.30 37.54 1.75
N VAL A 81 -4.06 37.79 1.39
CA VAL A 81 -2.98 38.12 2.32
C VAL A 81 -2.35 39.43 1.82
N ASN A 82 -2.25 40.43 2.70
CA ASN A 82 -1.78 41.78 2.39
C ASN A 82 -2.51 42.44 1.22
N GLY A 83 -3.83 42.18 1.11
CA GLY A 83 -4.67 42.68 0.02
C GLY A 83 -4.53 41.91 -1.30
N ALA A 84 -3.56 40.99 -1.44
CA ALA A 84 -3.38 40.15 -2.62
C ALA A 84 -4.15 38.83 -2.48
N LEU A 85 -4.85 38.40 -3.54
CA LEU A 85 -5.57 37.12 -3.55
C LEU A 85 -4.57 35.95 -3.49
N ALA A 86 -4.66 35.15 -2.43
CA ALA A 86 -3.80 33.99 -2.20
C ALA A 86 -4.42 32.69 -2.74
N GLY A 87 -5.76 32.62 -2.85
CA GLY A 87 -6.48 31.48 -3.43
C GLY A 87 -7.93 31.43 -2.96
N ASN A 88 -8.68 30.40 -3.38
CA ASN A 88 -9.99 30.07 -2.84
C ASN A 88 -9.92 28.72 -2.16
N ALA A 89 -10.44 28.63 -0.93
CA ALA A 89 -10.60 27.40 -0.19
C ALA A 89 -12.02 26.87 -0.38
N ARG A 90 -12.16 25.64 -0.89
CA ARG A 90 -13.44 24.96 -1.09
C ARG A 90 -13.48 23.69 -0.26
N THR A 91 -14.49 23.57 0.59
CA THR A 91 -14.72 22.41 1.47
C THR A 91 -16.21 22.10 1.50
N ALA A 92 -16.59 20.83 1.31
CA ALA A 92 -17.97 20.39 1.55
C ALA A 92 -18.19 20.03 3.04
N PRO A 93 -19.44 19.98 3.53
CA PRO A 93 -19.72 19.57 4.90
C PRO A 93 -19.14 18.17 5.20
N GLY A 94 -18.23 18.09 6.19
CA GLY A 94 -17.57 16.84 6.58
C GLY A 94 -16.25 16.52 5.87
N GLU A 95 -15.79 17.36 4.94
CA GLU A 95 -14.47 17.21 4.28
C GLU A 95 -13.31 17.83 5.09
N PRO A 96 -12.07 17.39 4.86
CA PRO A 96 -10.87 18.06 5.40
C PRO A 96 -10.79 19.52 4.96
N ALA A 97 -10.06 20.33 5.73
CA ALA A 97 -9.81 21.73 5.43
C ALA A 97 -9.06 21.82 4.09
N ALA A 98 -9.47 22.77 3.26
CA ALA A 98 -8.72 23.09 2.06
C ALA A 98 -7.39 23.70 2.47
N SER A 99 -6.30 23.18 1.91
CA SER A 99 -4.95 23.65 2.16
C SER A 99 -4.50 24.59 1.05
N LEU A 100 -3.92 25.72 1.44
CA LEU A 100 -3.42 26.76 0.56
C LEU A 100 -2.01 27.13 1.00
N ASP A 101 -1.04 27.02 0.10
CA ASP A 101 0.29 27.58 0.32
C ASP A 101 0.25 29.10 0.11
N VAL A 102 0.38 29.85 1.19
CA VAL A 102 0.36 31.32 1.19
C VAL A 102 1.75 31.94 1.39
N THR A 103 2.82 31.13 1.37
CA THR A 103 4.21 31.54 1.67
C THR A 103 4.60 32.83 1.00
N ARG A 104 4.39 32.92 -0.32
CA ARG A 104 4.79 34.06 -1.16
C ARG A 104 4.05 35.38 -0.85
N HIS A 105 2.94 35.32 -0.11
CA HIS A 105 2.13 36.50 0.18
C HIS A 105 2.45 37.12 1.54
N ILE A 106 3.24 36.43 2.37
CA ILE A 106 3.66 36.88 3.69
C ILE A 106 5.00 37.60 3.55
N LYS A 107 5.12 38.77 4.17
CA LYS A 107 6.36 39.56 4.20
C LYS A 107 6.91 39.69 5.62
N PRO A 108 8.20 39.95 5.80
CA PRO A 108 8.73 40.39 7.10
C PRO A 108 8.01 41.66 7.58
N GLY A 109 7.70 41.72 8.87
CA GLY A 109 6.91 42.76 9.51
C GLY A 109 5.40 42.48 9.57
N LYS A 110 4.61 43.54 9.42
CA LYS A 110 3.15 43.51 9.59
C LYS A 110 2.46 42.92 8.36
N ASN A 111 1.57 41.95 8.59
CA ASN A 111 0.76 41.28 7.58
C ASN A 111 -0.73 41.33 7.94
N ARG A 112 -1.60 41.22 6.93
CA ARG A 112 -3.05 41.08 7.10
C ARG A 112 -3.56 39.86 6.34
N LEU A 113 -4.28 38.96 7.01
CA LEU A 113 -5.00 37.84 6.41
C LEU A 113 -6.50 38.17 6.38
N GLU A 114 -7.14 37.95 5.24
CA GLU A 114 -8.57 38.19 5.01
C GLU A 114 -9.22 36.96 4.36
N LEU A 115 -10.39 36.57 4.88
CA LEU A 115 -11.25 35.51 4.37
C LEU A 115 -12.57 36.15 3.92
N THR A 116 -12.93 35.96 2.65
CA THR A 116 -14.18 36.43 2.07
C THR A 116 -15.07 35.22 1.81
N THR A 117 -16.20 35.11 2.50
CA THR A 117 -17.04 33.90 2.44
C THR A 117 -18.52 34.25 2.48
N ARG A 118 -19.33 33.39 1.84
CA ARG A 118 -20.79 33.36 1.99
C ARG A 118 -21.24 32.24 2.93
N ALA A 119 -20.30 31.45 3.45
CA ALA A 119 -20.61 30.36 4.36
C ALA A 119 -21.15 30.93 5.67
N PRO A 120 -22.14 30.27 6.31
CA PRO A 120 -22.68 30.72 7.60
C PRO A 120 -21.64 30.70 8.73
N ARG A 121 -20.61 29.86 8.61
CA ARG A 121 -19.45 29.79 9.50
C ARG A 121 -18.17 29.46 8.74
N VAL A 122 -17.05 29.96 9.24
CA VAL A 122 -15.71 29.67 8.71
C VAL A 122 -14.70 29.57 9.84
N ALA A 123 -13.71 28.70 9.66
CA ALA A 123 -12.54 28.60 10.51
C ALA A 123 -11.28 28.51 9.64
N ALA A 124 -10.15 28.99 10.15
CA ALA A 124 -8.88 28.90 9.45
C ALA A 124 -7.70 28.80 10.40
N LEU A 125 -6.65 28.14 9.94
CA LEU A 125 -5.38 27.96 10.63
C LEU A 125 -4.23 28.24 9.66
N LEU A 126 -3.49 29.31 9.89
CA LEU A 126 -2.27 29.63 9.17
C LEU A 126 -1.06 29.19 9.98
N GLU A 127 -0.28 28.27 9.42
CA GLU A 127 1.07 27.97 9.86
C GLU A 127 2.05 28.92 9.17
N LEU A 128 2.91 29.59 9.95
CA LEU A 128 4.06 30.36 9.46
C LEU A 128 5.32 29.63 9.92
N ASN A 129 6.01 29.01 8.98
CA ASN A 129 7.21 28.22 9.20
C ASN A 129 8.44 29.00 8.72
N GLY A 130 9.18 29.55 9.67
CA GLY A 130 10.32 30.44 9.45
C GLY A 130 11.66 29.69 9.50
N ASP A 131 12.15 29.42 10.70
CA ASP A 131 13.24 28.48 10.96
C ASP A 131 12.71 27.32 11.85
N LEU A 132 13.38 26.16 11.80
CA LEU A 132 12.93 24.91 12.43
C LEU A 132 12.78 24.98 13.96
N ALA A 133 13.14 26.09 14.62
CA ALA A 133 13.13 26.20 16.08
C ALA A 133 11.79 26.72 16.66
N ARG A 134 10.98 27.47 15.90
CA ARG A 134 9.70 28.01 16.43
C ARG A 134 8.65 28.30 15.33
N LYS A 135 7.48 27.67 15.46
CA LYS A 135 6.34 27.90 14.55
C LYS A 135 5.48 29.07 15.04
N GLN A 136 5.06 29.94 14.13
CA GLN A 136 4.09 31.00 14.42
C GLN A 136 2.75 30.63 13.79
N TRP A 137 1.65 30.90 14.50
CA TRP A 137 0.32 30.51 14.06
C TRP A 137 -0.64 31.68 14.07
N VAL A 138 -1.53 31.71 13.08
CA VAL A 138 -2.68 32.64 13.06
C VAL A 138 -3.94 31.80 12.88
N ALA A 139 -4.75 31.72 13.91
CA ALA A 139 -6.02 30.98 13.87
C ALA A 139 -7.20 31.93 13.97
N THR A 140 -8.34 31.51 13.43
CA THR A 140 -9.62 32.19 13.63
C THR A 140 -9.97 32.23 15.11
N SER A 141 -10.29 33.43 15.61
CA SER A 141 -10.57 33.70 17.03
C SER A 141 -11.34 35.01 17.20
N ALA A 142 -11.70 35.37 18.43
CA ALA A 142 -12.29 36.66 18.78
C ALA A 142 -11.48 37.91 18.34
N ALA A 143 -10.21 37.75 17.96
CA ALA A 143 -9.34 38.83 17.49
C ALA A 143 -9.61 39.26 16.04
N TRP A 144 -10.37 38.46 15.28
CA TRP A 144 -10.71 38.77 13.89
C TRP A 144 -11.78 39.87 13.82
N THR A 145 -11.84 40.57 12.69
CA THR A 145 -12.75 41.70 12.46
C THR A 145 -13.48 41.54 11.13
N SER A 146 -14.68 42.10 11.02
CA SER A 146 -15.41 42.18 9.76
C SER A 146 -15.71 43.63 9.38
N SER A 147 -16.23 43.85 8.17
CA SER A 147 -16.75 45.15 7.73
C SER A 147 -17.89 45.69 8.60
N ALA A 148 -18.56 44.84 9.39
CA ALA A 148 -19.64 45.20 10.30
C ALA A 148 -19.22 45.32 11.79
N GLY A 149 -17.92 45.12 12.11
CA GLY A 149 -17.39 45.25 13.48
C GLY A 149 -16.67 43.99 13.98
N LYS A 150 -16.72 43.74 15.30
CA LYS A 150 -16.09 42.55 15.91
C LYS A 150 -16.88 41.29 15.56
N VAL A 151 -16.18 40.23 15.19
CA VAL A 151 -16.79 38.93 14.87
C VAL A 151 -17.09 38.15 16.14
N ARG A 152 -18.13 37.32 16.13
CA ARG A 152 -18.53 36.50 17.28
C ARG A 152 -18.08 35.05 17.07
N PRO A 153 -17.15 34.52 17.88
CA PRO A 153 -16.83 33.10 17.88
C PRO A 153 -18.04 32.26 18.30
N GLN A 154 -18.22 31.10 17.67
CA GLN A 154 -19.26 30.11 17.98
C GLN A 154 -18.72 28.89 18.75
N GLY A 155 -17.44 28.92 19.14
CA GLY A 155 -16.73 27.84 19.81
C GLY A 155 -15.53 27.34 19.01
N ALA A 156 -14.66 26.56 19.65
CA ALA A 156 -13.57 25.86 18.99
C ALA A 156 -14.10 24.96 17.86
N VAL A 157 -13.28 24.70 16.84
CA VAL A 157 -13.59 23.70 15.82
C VAL A 157 -13.53 22.31 16.46
N ASP A 158 -14.63 21.94 17.11
CA ASP A 158 -14.79 20.67 17.80
C ASP A 158 -15.24 19.62 16.79
N ALA A 159 -14.29 18.83 16.38
CA ALA A 159 -14.53 17.55 15.75
C ALA A 159 -13.46 16.61 16.30
N GLY A 160 -13.87 15.49 16.91
CA GLY A 160 -12.91 14.50 17.43
C GLY A 160 -11.86 14.12 16.38
N ALA A 161 -10.76 13.47 16.77
CA ALA A 161 -9.59 13.22 15.90
C ALA A 161 -9.88 12.67 14.47
N GLN A 162 -11.05 12.07 14.22
CA GLN A 162 -11.50 11.63 12.90
C GLN A 162 -12.11 12.72 12.00
N ALA A 163 -12.63 13.80 12.59
CA ALA A 163 -13.40 14.82 11.89
C ALA A 163 -12.76 16.21 11.97
N ASN A 164 -11.55 16.33 12.55
CA ASN A 164 -10.78 17.59 12.52
C ASN A 164 -10.36 17.89 11.08
N PRO A 165 -10.89 18.96 10.46
CA PRO A 165 -10.56 19.28 9.08
C PRO A 165 -9.10 19.75 8.94
N PHE A 166 -8.46 20.20 10.03
CA PHE A 166 -7.13 20.80 10.01
C PHE A 166 -5.95 19.81 10.22
N ASP A 167 -6.12 18.52 9.89
CA ASP A 167 -5.05 17.52 10.03
C ASP A 167 -3.97 17.64 8.94
N LEU A 168 -2.83 18.23 9.31
CA LEU A 168 -1.67 18.52 8.44
C LEU A 168 -1.00 17.29 7.81
N LYS A 169 -1.30 16.05 8.26
CA LYS A 169 -0.66 14.82 7.77
C LYS A 169 -1.07 14.41 6.33
N LYS A 170 -2.04 15.09 5.71
CA LYS A 170 -2.71 14.63 4.47
C LYS A 170 -2.31 15.32 3.14
N THR A 171 -1.36 16.27 3.06
CA THR A 171 -1.23 17.16 1.85
C THR A 171 0.18 17.36 1.19
N PHE A 172 0.89 16.30 0.77
CA PHE A 172 2.00 16.28 -0.25
C PHE A 172 2.15 14.82 -0.78
N ASP A 173 2.73 14.56 -1.97
CA ASP A 173 2.97 13.17 -2.45
C ASP A 173 4.08 12.52 -1.61
N ALA A 174 3.65 11.86 -0.54
CA ALA A 174 4.53 11.26 0.45
C ALA A 174 5.38 10.12 -0.11
N TYR A 175 4.95 9.45 -1.19
CA TYR A 175 5.59 8.24 -1.73
C TYR A 175 7.05 8.44 -2.17
N ASN A 176 7.38 9.62 -2.69
CA ASN A 176 8.73 9.94 -3.17
C ASN A 176 9.56 10.75 -2.16
N SER A 177 9.08 10.90 -0.93
CA SER A 177 9.78 11.69 0.10
C SER A 177 11.19 11.17 0.38
N TRP A 178 11.41 9.85 0.28
CA TRP A 178 12.74 9.21 0.43
C TRP A 178 13.82 9.79 -0.49
N GLN A 179 13.46 10.36 -1.64
CA GLN A 179 14.46 10.94 -2.54
C GLN A 179 15.17 12.13 -1.92
N LEU A 180 14.52 12.84 -0.98
CA LEU A 180 15.13 13.89 -0.17
C LEU A 180 16.27 13.36 0.70
N ALA A 181 16.29 12.05 0.97
CA ALA A 181 17.35 11.41 1.75
C ALA A 181 18.56 10.96 0.92
N LYS A 182 18.59 11.19 -0.40
CA LYS A 182 19.74 10.83 -1.21
C LYS A 182 20.99 11.59 -0.77
N ARG A 183 22.12 10.87 -0.72
CA ARG A 183 23.45 11.47 -0.50
C ARG A 183 23.69 12.55 -1.57
N GLY A 184 24.16 13.73 -1.14
CA GLY A 184 24.32 14.91 -1.99
C GLY A 184 23.15 15.91 -1.96
N ILE A 185 21.96 15.50 -1.50
CA ILE A 185 20.86 16.42 -1.15
C ILE A 185 20.92 16.77 0.34
N GLN A 186 21.11 15.77 1.19
CA GLN A 186 21.40 15.93 2.61
C GLN A 186 22.70 15.21 2.97
N ASN A 187 23.52 15.85 3.81
CA ASN A 187 24.80 15.30 4.28
C ASN A 187 24.69 14.67 5.69
N GLN A 188 23.54 14.81 6.33
CA GLN A 188 23.21 14.19 7.62
C GLN A 188 21.84 13.52 7.50
N ALA A 189 21.57 12.57 8.40
CA ALA A 189 20.26 11.98 8.51
C ALA A 189 19.21 13.03 8.93
N THR A 190 17.94 12.77 8.61
CA THR A 190 16.85 13.70 8.89
C THR A 190 16.83 14.13 10.36
N ASP A 191 16.77 15.43 10.63
CA ASP A 191 16.65 15.94 11.99
C ASP A 191 15.36 15.41 12.65
N PRO A 192 15.43 14.78 13.85
CA PRO A 192 14.25 14.36 14.60
C PRO A 192 13.21 15.46 14.83
N ALA A 193 13.60 16.74 14.83
CA ALA A 193 12.68 17.86 14.92
C ALA A 193 11.70 17.95 13.73
N ALA A 194 12.02 17.33 12.60
CA ALA A 194 11.14 17.23 11.44
C ALA A 194 10.11 16.10 11.56
N PHE A 195 10.20 15.25 12.60
CA PHE A 195 9.26 14.14 12.80
C PHE A 195 8.02 14.61 13.57
N THR A 196 6.88 14.00 13.25
CA THR A 196 5.65 14.11 14.02
C THR A 196 5.49 12.86 14.88
N LEU A 197 5.23 13.08 16.16
CA LEU A 197 5.17 12.05 17.21
C LEU A 197 3.91 12.24 18.05
N PRO A 198 3.44 11.22 18.79
CA PRO A 198 2.41 11.41 19.81
C PRO A 198 2.97 12.21 20.99
N ALA A 199 2.10 12.89 21.73
CA ALA A 199 2.50 13.66 22.89
C ALA A 199 3.23 12.78 23.93
N GLY A 200 4.30 13.32 24.53
CA GLY A 200 5.11 12.63 25.53
C GLY A 200 6.25 11.77 24.95
N PHE A 201 6.32 11.58 23.64
CA PHE A 201 7.45 10.92 22.97
C PHE A 201 8.48 11.92 22.46
N LYS A 202 9.74 11.49 22.46
CA LYS A 202 10.89 12.21 21.90
C LYS A 202 11.71 11.27 21.03
N VAL A 203 12.26 11.78 19.94
CA VAL A 203 13.23 11.05 19.10
C VAL A 203 14.58 11.75 19.17
N GLU A 204 15.64 10.96 19.31
CA GLU A 204 17.03 11.40 19.32
C GLU A 204 17.75 10.78 18.13
N LEU A 205 18.48 11.59 17.36
CA LEU A 205 19.40 11.10 16.34
C LEU A 205 20.70 10.71 17.04
N VAL A 206 21.01 9.42 17.02
CA VAL A 206 22.19 8.86 17.67
C VAL A 206 23.40 8.95 16.75
N ARG A 207 23.22 8.61 15.47
CA ARG A 207 24.30 8.65 14.47
C ARG A 207 23.75 8.84 13.06
N SER A 208 24.48 9.60 12.24
CA SER A 208 24.34 9.57 10.77
C SER A 208 25.44 8.71 10.15
N ALA A 209 25.08 7.91 9.14
CA ALA A 209 26.05 7.09 8.42
C ALA A 209 27.14 7.94 7.76
N GLN A 210 28.39 7.54 7.90
CA GLN A 210 29.53 8.14 7.20
C GLN A 210 29.59 7.67 5.74
N GLU A 211 30.50 8.21 4.95
CA GLU A 211 30.62 7.93 3.51
C GLU A 211 30.93 6.45 3.22
N ASP A 212 31.78 5.84 4.04
CA ASP A 212 32.24 4.45 3.96
C ASP A 212 31.29 3.44 4.65
N GLU A 213 30.27 3.92 5.36
CA GLU A 213 29.31 3.09 6.10
C GLU A 213 28.08 2.64 5.27
N ASP A 214 28.01 3.03 3.98
CA ASP A 214 26.91 2.74 3.03
C ASP A 214 25.51 3.13 3.56
N SER A 215 24.43 2.60 2.99
CA SER A 215 23.07 2.73 3.52
C SER A 215 22.73 1.56 4.44
N TRP A 216 21.93 1.75 5.49
CA TRP A 216 21.61 0.70 6.47
C TRP A 216 20.22 0.10 6.25
N ILE A 217 20.13 -1.22 6.31
CA ILE A 217 18.90 -1.96 5.96
C ILE A 217 18.40 -2.94 7.02
N ALA A 218 19.20 -3.27 8.03
CA ALA A 218 18.77 -4.09 9.17
C ALA A 218 19.57 -3.73 10.43
N LEU A 219 18.99 -3.97 11.61
CA LEU A 219 19.65 -3.79 12.89
C LEU A 219 19.33 -4.93 13.88
N ALA A 220 20.27 -5.23 14.76
CA ALA A 220 20.04 -6.12 15.91
C ALA A 220 20.96 -5.73 17.07
N PHE A 221 20.45 -5.85 18.30
CA PHE A 221 21.30 -5.71 19.49
C PHE A 221 22.01 -7.01 19.82
N ASP A 222 23.29 -6.92 20.17
CA ASP A 222 24.02 -8.04 20.78
C ASP A 222 23.74 -8.13 22.29
N PRO A 223 24.11 -9.25 22.95
CA PRO A 223 23.91 -9.41 24.39
C PRO A 223 24.66 -8.40 25.28
N ARG A 224 25.65 -7.67 24.74
CA ARG A 224 26.40 -6.61 25.44
C ARG A 224 25.76 -5.23 25.26
N GLY A 225 24.70 -5.12 24.46
CA GLY A 225 23.97 -3.88 24.18
C GLY A 225 24.55 -3.03 23.05
N ARG A 226 25.46 -3.59 22.25
CA ARG A 226 25.96 -2.95 21.02
C ARG A 226 25.00 -3.22 19.86
N VAL A 227 24.98 -2.35 18.86
CA VAL A 227 24.08 -2.44 17.69
C VAL A 227 24.86 -2.98 16.49
N THR A 228 24.45 -4.12 15.96
CA THR A 228 24.90 -4.58 14.64
C THR A 228 24.00 -4.00 13.56
N LEU A 229 24.60 -3.40 12.53
CA LEU A 229 23.92 -2.76 11.40
C LEU A 229 24.32 -3.46 10.10
N ALA A 230 23.35 -3.84 9.27
CA ALA A 230 23.63 -4.36 7.94
C ALA A 230 23.74 -3.23 6.91
N ARG A 231 24.84 -3.25 6.14
CA ARG A 231 25.01 -2.39 4.97
C ARG A 231 24.19 -2.94 3.81
N GLU A 232 23.58 -2.05 3.03
CA GLU A 232 22.73 -2.39 1.89
C GLU A 232 23.50 -3.23 0.87
N LYS A 233 24.74 -2.85 0.55
CA LYS A 233 25.53 -3.60 -0.44
C LYS A 233 26.20 -4.81 0.17
N THR A 234 27.09 -4.62 1.14
CA THR A 234 27.96 -5.69 1.61
C THR A 234 28.40 -5.47 3.05
N GLY A 235 28.29 -6.51 3.86
CA GLY A 235 28.87 -6.62 5.18
C GLY A 235 28.07 -6.00 6.32
N LEU A 236 28.57 -6.22 7.52
CA LEU A 236 27.96 -5.82 8.79
C LEU A 236 28.89 -4.87 9.55
N LEU A 237 28.29 -3.89 10.20
CA LEU A 237 28.94 -2.95 11.10
C LEU A 237 28.50 -3.24 12.54
N ARG A 238 29.33 -2.84 13.50
CA ARG A 238 28.95 -2.78 14.92
C ARG A 238 29.18 -1.39 15.47
N TYR A 239 28.12 -0.81 16.02
CA TYR A 239 28.14 0.44 16.76
C TYR A 239 28.06 0.17 18.25
N ASP A 240 28.94 0.77 19.03
CA ASP A 240 28.87 0.75 20.50
C ASP A 240 28.31 2.08 21.03
N PRO A 241 27.07 2.09 21.57
CA PRO A 241 26.48 3.30 22.13
C PRO A 241 27.26 3.90 23.30
N ALA A 242 28.08 3.12 24.02
CA ALA A 242 28.84 3.60 25.16
C ALA A 242 30.08 4.40 24.75
N SER A 243 30.84 3.91 23.77
CA SER A 243 32.04 4.60 23.25
C SER A 243 31.74 5.54 22.08
N GLY A 244 30.63 5.34 21.37
CA GLY A 244 30.33 5.99 20.10
C GLY A 244 31.12 5.43 18.91
N GLY A 245 31.91 4.37 19.12
CA GLY A 245 32.73 3.72 18.10
C GLY A 245 31.90 2.92 17.09
N MET A 246 32.42 2.83 15.86
CA MET A 246 31.90 1.98 14.79
C MET A 246 33.04 1.11 14.26
N GLU A 247 32.79 -0.19 14.10
CA GLU A 247 33.73 -1.15 13.51
C GLU A 247 33.04 -1.99 12.44
N VAL A 248 33.82 -2.54 11.50
CA VAL A 248 33.35 -3.53 10.52
C VAL A 248 33.59 -4.91 11.12
N ILE A 249 32.56 -5.76 11.16
CA ILE A 249 32.63 -7.10 11.78
C ILE A 249 32.41 -8.23 10.78
N GLU A 250 32.00 -7.91 9.55
CA GLU A 250 31.77 -8.85 8.45
C GLU A 250 31.81 -8.08 7.12
N GLU A 251 32.49 -8.61 6.11
CA GLU A 251 32.73 -7.92 4.82
C GLU A 251 32.31 -8.70 3.58
N THR A 252 31.75 -9.90 3.73
CA THR A 252 31.52 -10.83 2.61
C THR A 252 30.04 -11.01 2.27
N LEU A 253 29.15 -10.92 3.26
CA LEU A 253 27.72 -11.13 3.05
C LEU A 253 27.09 -9.95 2.31
N LYS A 254 26.24 -10.23 1.33
CA LYS A 254 25.65 -9.22 0.45
C LYS A 254 24.19 -9.01 0.77
N GLU A 255 23.82 -7.74 0.96
CA GLU A 255 22.46 -7.28 1.22
C GLU A 255 21.78 -8.08 2.36
N CYS A 256 22.36 -8.01 3.56
CA CYS A 256 21.79 -8.63 4.76
C CYS A 256 20.52 -7.90 5.20
N ARG A 257 19.35 -8.47 4.89
CA ARG A 257 18.06 -7.89 5.27
C ARG A 257 17.57 -8.41 6.61
N GLY A 258 18.11 -9.49 7.16
CA GLY A 258 17.69 -10.02 8.46
C GLY A 258 18.88 -10.24 9.39
N LEU A 259 18.77 -9.82 10.64
CA LEU A 259 19.76 -10.03 11.69
C LEU A 259 19.08 -10.49 12.99
N LEU A 260 19.67 -11.46 13.68
CA LEU A 260 19.18 -11.95 14.97
C LEU A 260 20.30 -12.57 15.79
N TYR A 261 20.51 -12.08 17.01
CA TYR A 261 21.31 -12.79 17.99
C TYR A 261 20.46 -13.85 18.71
N ALA A 262 20.82 -15.11 18.58
CA ALA A 262 20.14 -16.25 19.22
C ALA A 262 21.12 -17.41 19.38
N HIS A 263 20.84 -18.34 20.29
CA HIS A 263 21.65 -19.57 20.47
C HIS A 263 23.17 -19.34 20.57
N GLY A 264 23.60 -18.20 21.16
CA GLY A 264 25.01 -17.84 21.28
C GLY A 264 25.71 -17.46 19.97
N ALA A 265 24.96 -17.13 18.92
CA ALA A 265 25.47 -16.77 17.60
C ALA A 265 24.72 -15.55 17.03
N LEU A 266 25.33 -14.88 16.05
CA LEU A 266 24.61 -13.96 15.15
C LEU A 266 24.12 -14.76 13.94
N TYR A 267 22.83 -14.68 13.66
CA TYR A 267 22.27 -15.17 12.41
C TYR A 267 22.07 -14.00 11.45
N ALA A 268 22.38 -14.20 10.17
CA ALA A 268 22.22 -13.21 9.12
C ALA A 268 21.52 -13.81 7.89
N HIS A 269 20.41 -13.21 7.46
CA HIS A 269 19.71 -13.61 6.23
C HIS A 269 20.13 -12.67 5.10
N ALA A 270 21.02 -13.16 4.24
CA ALA A 270 21.72 -12.39 3.25
C ALA A 270 21.09 -12.58 1.87
N ASN A 271 20.44 -11.52 1.36
CA ASN A 271 19.61 -11.59 0.17
C ASN A 271 20.41 -11.90 -1.09
N GLN A 272 21.47 -11.15 -1.34
CA GLN A 272 22.31 -11.36 -2.52
C GLN A 272 23.34 -12.48 -2.33
N SER A 273 23.67 -12.87 -1.10
CA SER A 273 24.40 -14.12 -0.85
C SER A 273 23.53 -15.37 -1.00
N LYS A 274 22.19 -15.20 -1.07
CA LYS A 274 21.19 -16.27 -1.28
C LYS A 274 21.09 -17.30 -0.14
N GLY A 275 21.29 -16.88 1.11
CA GLY A 275 21.27 -17.83 2.22
C GLY A 275 21.06 -17.23 3.60
N LEU A 276 20.72 -18.10 4.54
CA LEU A 276 20.76 -17.86 5.97
C LEU A 276 22.09 -18.37 6.52
N TYR A 277 22.81 -17.50 7.21
CA TYR A 277 24.13 -17.74 7.76
C TYR A 277 24.09 -17.68 9.28
N ARG A 278 24.97 -18.47 9.91
CA ARG A 278 25.27 -18.43 11.34
C ARG A 278 26.72 -18.01 11.52
N LEU A 279 26.93 -16.99 12.32
CA LEU A 279 28.21 -16.38 12.64
C LEU A 279 28.51 -16.62 14.11
N ARG A 280 29.66 -17.21 14.43
CA ARG A 280 30.10 -17.49 15.80
C ARG A 280 31.43 -16.80 16.08
N ASP A 281 31.45 -16.17 17.26
CA ASP A 281 32.62 -15.64 17.95
C ASP A 281 33.16 -16.77 18.83
N LEU A 282 34.30 -17.35 18.44
CA LEU A 282 34.84 -18.58 19.03
C LEU A 282 35.76 -18.30 20.22
N ASP A 283 36.35 -17.11 20.32
CA ASP A 283 37.28 -16.73 21.38
C ASP A 283 36.79 -15.60 22.29
N GLY A 284 35.65 -15.00 21.97
CA GLY A 284 34.94 -13.99 22.76
C GLY A 284 35.44 -12.56 22.55
N ASP A 285 36.34 -12.33 21.59
CA ASP A 285 36.91 -11.02 21.32
C ASP A 285 35.93 -10.07 20.61
N GLY A 286 34.86 -10.63 20.04
CA GLY A 286 33.81 -9.91 19.33
C GLY A 286 33.88 -10.03 17.82
N ASP A 287 34.88 -10.67 17.23
CA ASP A 287 34.91 -10.98 15.81
C ASP A 287 34.21 -12.31 15.52
N PHE A 288 34.00 -12.64 14.25
CA PHE A 288 33.28 -13.84 13.83
C PHE A 288 34.17 -14.74 12.97
N GLU A 289 34.81 -15.73 13.58
CA GLU A 289 35.75 -16.64 12.90
C GLU A 289 35.02 -17.73 12.10
N ASP A 290 33.81 -18.11 12.53
CA ASP A 290 32.98 -19.12 11.87
C ASP A 290 31.72 -18.50 11.26
N VAL A 291 31.77 -18.22 9.96
CA VAL A 291 30.64 -17.79 9.14
C VAL A 291 30.17 -18.97 8.29
N LYS A 292 29.05 -19.58 8.67
CA LYS A 292 28.54 -20.80 8.04
C LYS A 292 27.17 -20.59 7.42
N GLU A 293 27.01 -20.92 6.13
CA GLU A 293 25.70 -21.06 5.50
C GLU A 293 24.95 -22.26 6.12
N ILE A 294 23.75 -22.04 6.63
CA ILE A 294 22.91 -23.09 7.22
C ILE A 294 21.67 -23.41 6.38
N VAL A 295 21.19 -22.45 5.57
CA VAL A 295 20.10 -22.68 4.61
C VAL A 295 20.38 -21.90 3.33
N ARG A 296 20.37 -22.63 2.20
CA ARG A 296 20.42 -22.06 0.86
C ARG A 296 19.02 -21.86 0.30
N THR A 297 18.73 -20.71 -0.29
CA THR A 297 17.48 -20.45 -1.02
C THR A 297 17.79 -19.82 -2.37
N GLU A 298 17.34 -20.41 -3.48
CA GLU A 298 17.55 -19.86 -4.83
C GLU A 298 16.43 -18.90 -5.24
N GLY A 299 16.49 -18.34 -6.46
CA GLY A 299 15.55 -17.31 -6.95
C GLY A 299 16.11 -15.88 -6.93
N GLY A 300 15.27 -14.91 -7.31
CA GLY A 300 15.61 -13.49 -7.49
C GLY A 300 15.78 -12.70 -6.18
N PHE A 301 16.11 -11.40 -6.30
CA PHE A 301 16.53 -10.56 -5.18
C PHE A 301 15.55 -9.43 -4.80
N GLY A 302 14.59 -9.07 -5.68
CA GLY A 302 13.68 -7.95 -5.43
C GLY A 302 12.84 -8.15 -4.16
N HIS A 303 11.85 -9.04 -4.23
CA HIS A 303 11.15 -9.57 -3.07
C HIS A 303 11.91 -10.78 -2.54
N GLY A 304 12.87 -10.48 -1.67
CA GLY A 304 14.01 -11.36 -1.40
C GLY A 304 13.92 -12.13 -0.08
N ARG A 305 15.11 -12.52 0.40
CA ARG A 305 15.32 -13.11 1.72
C ARG A 305 15.28 -11.99 2.74
N ASN A 306 14.25 -11.97 3.59
CA ASN A 306 13.95 -10.83 4.45
C ASN A 306 14.22 -11.13 5.95
N HIS A 307 13.62 -10.42 6.89
CA HIS A 307 13.86 -10.61 8.32
C HIS A 307 13.32 -11.94 8.87
N PHE A 308 13.72 -12.23 10.12
CA PHE A 308 13.32 -13.42 10.86
C PHE A 308 13.37 -13.17 12.37
N LYS A 309 12.65 -13.98 13.15
CA LYS A 309 12.65 -13.92 14.63
C LYS A 309 12.88 -15.29 15.25
N LEU A 310 13.30 -15.28 16.52
CA LEU A 310 13.29 -16.47 17.35
C LEU A 310 11.86 -16.77 17.79
N GLY A 311 11.38 -17.99 17.52
CA GLY A 311 10.07 -18.45 17.98
C GLY A 311 10.08 -18.93 19.43
N PRO A 312 8.90 -19.02 20.06
CA PRO A 312 8.75 -19.56 21.42
C PRO A 312 9.18 -21.04 21.53
N ASP A 313 9.29 -21.72 20.39
CA ASP A 313 9.75 -23.11 20.25
C ASP A 313 11.26 -23.23 20.02
N GLY A 314 12.01 -22.12 20.12
CA GLY A 314 13.46 -22.07 19.94
C GLY A 314 13.93 -22.29 18.51
N HIS A 315 13.03 -22.17 17.52
CA HIS A 315 13.38 -22.23 16.09
C HIS A 315 13.42 -20.83 15.47
N LEU A 316 14.06 -20.71 14.32
CA LEU A 316 14.12 -19.47 13.54
C LEU A 316 12.90 -19.40 12.61
N TRP A 317 12.19 -18.28 12.63
CA TRP A 317 10.99 -18.05 11.81
C TRP A 317 11.29 -16.99 10.77
N VAL A 318 11.49 -17.44 9.52
CA VAL A 318 12.16 -16.70 8.46
C VAL A 318 11.18 -16.29 7.36
N ALA A 319 11.16 -15.00 7.02
CA ALA A 319 10.31 -14.46 5.97
C ALA A 319 11.02 -14.40 4.62
N CYS A 320 10.34 -14.87 3.57
CA CYS A 320 10.80 -14.84 2.18
C CYS A 320 9.74 -14.25 1.27
N GLY A 321 10.17 -13.33 0.39
CA GLY A 321 9.33 -12.79 -0.67
C GLY A 321 9.10 -13.77 -1.82
N ASN A 322 8.17 -13.42 -2.71
CA ASN A 322 7.73 -14.27 -3.81
C ASN A 322 8.73 -14.41 -4.98
N ASN A 323 9.90 -13.78 -4.91
CA ASN A 323 11.00 -14.07 -5.84
C ASN A 323 11.97 -15.12 -5.29
N VAL A 324 11.82 -15.57 -4.04
CA VAL A 324 12.65 -16.62 -3.46
C VAL A 324 11.98 -17.97 -3.74
N LEU A 325 12.76 -18.92 -4.24
CA LEU A 325 12.34 -20.30 -4.44
C LEU A 325 12.43 -21.07 -3.12
N LEU A 326 11.51 -22.02 -2.94
CA LEU A 326 11.54 -22.95 -1.83
C LEU A 326 12.93 -23.61 -1.68
N PRO A 327 13.46 -23.72 -0.45
CA PRO A 327 14.70 -24.46 -0.22
C PRO A 327 14.52 -25.95 -0.54
N SER A 328 15.64 -26.66 -0.66
CA SER A 328 15.64 -28.12 -0.81
C SER A 328 16.79 -28.71 0.02
N PRO A 329 16.54 -29.73 0.85
CA PRO A 329 15.26 -30.40 1.10
C PRO A 329 14.31 -29.58 2.01
N ILE A 330 13.01 -29.91 1.96
CA ILE A 330 11.99 -29.45 2.91
C ILE A 330 11.42 -30.67 3.63
N ASN A 331 11.12 -30.53 4.92
CA ASN A 331 10.47 -31.59 5.68
C ASN A 331 9.01 -31.79 5.23
N GLU A 332 8.63 -33.04 4.96
CA GLU A 332 7.27 -33.46 4.56
C GLU A 332 6.19 -33.12 5.60
N ALA A 333 6.60 -32.88 6.85
CA ALA A 333 5.76 -32.39 7.94
C ALA A 333 5.44 -30.88 7.84
N SER A 334 5.81 -30.22 6.72
CA SER A 334 5.41 -28.86 6.42
C SER A 334 3.88 -28.75 6.33
N PRO A 335 3.23 -27.87 7.10
CA PRO A 335 1.79 -27.72 7.03
C PRO A 335 1.31 -27.18 5.67
N LEU A 336 2.10 -26.32 4.99
CA LEU A 336 1.78 -25.84 3.64
C LEU A 336 2.40 -26.74 2.54
N LYS A 337 1.85 -27.94 2.35
CA LYS A 337 2.33 -28.88 1.32
C LYS A 337 1.40 -29.08 0.12
N ASN A 338 0.10 -28.80 0.27
CA ASN A 338 -0.89 -29.00 -0.79
C ASN A 338 -1.18 -27.70 -1.57
N HIS A 339 -0.24 -26.74 -1.61
CA HIS A 339 -0.41 -25.48 -2.33
C HIS A 339 -0.46 -25.73 -3.84
N ALA A 340 -1.29 -24.97 -4.57
CA ALA A 340 -1.34 -25.00 -6.02
C ALA A 340 -1.98 -23.69 -6.52
N TRP A 341 -1.94 -23.49 -7.84
CA TRP A 341 -2.54 -22.32 -8.48
C TRP A 341 -4.06 -22.23 -8.22
N ASP A 342 -4.78 -23.35 -8.24
CA ASP A 342 -6.21 -23.45 -7.95
C ASP A 342 -7.10 -22.46 -8.73
N GLN A 343 -6.72 -22.16 -9.97
CA GLN A 343 -7.44 -21.23 -10.84
C GLN A 343 -8.47 -21.96 -11.71
N VAL A 344 -9.72 -21.52 -11.66
CA VAL A 344 -10.80 -22.06 -12.52
C VAL A 344 -10.59 -21.69 -13.99
N LEU A 345 -10.07 -20.48 -14.23
CA LEU A 345 -9.79 -19.94 -15.56
C LEU A 345 -8.37 -19.36 -15.57
N PRO A 346 -7.36 -20.17 -15.90
CA PRO A 346 -5.99 -19.69 -16.04
C PRO A 346 -5.88 -18.63 -17.14
N ASN A 347 -5.19 -17.53 -16.85
CA ASN A 347 -4.97 -16.46 -17.82
C ASN A 347 -3.61 -16.63 -18.52
N PRO A 348 -3.59 -16.74 -19.86
CA PRO A 348 -2.33 -16.91 -20.59
C PRO A 348 -1.35 -15.74 -20.40
N TRP A 349 -1.84 -14.53 -20.10
CA TRP A 349 -0.98 -13.36 -19.91
C TRP A 349 -0.24 -13.37 -18.58
N ASP A 350 -0.70 -14.14 -17.58
CA ASP A 350 -0.17 -14.09 -16.22
C ASP A 350 1.35 -14.35 -16.19
N GLY A 351 1.87 -15.20 -17.08
CA GLY A 351 3.31 -15.46 -17.20
C GLY A 351 4.14 -14.33 -17.82
N SER A 352 3.48 -13.37 -18.49
CA SER A 352 4.11 -12.18 -19.11
C SER A 352 3.94 -10.90 -18.29
N MET A 353 3.16 -10.96 -17.20
CA MET A 353 3.00 -9.82 -16.30
C MET A 353 4.26 -9.61 -15.44
N PHE A 354 4.31 -8.48 -14.73
CA PHE A 354 5.47 -8.07 -13.91
C PHE A 354 5.95 -9.16 -12.93
N ASP A 355 5.04 -9.97 -12.39
CA ASP A 355 5.34 -11.06 -11.45
C ASP A 355 5.16 -12.46 -12.08
N GLY A 356 5.31 -12.57 -13.40
CA GLY A 356 5.02 -13.80 -14.16
C GLY A 356 5.93 -14.99 -13.84
N THR A 357 7.12 -14.74 -13.29
CA THR A 357 8.11 -15.75 -12.87
C THR A 357 7.90 -16.29 -11.45
N VAL A 358 6.88 -15.81 -10.74
CA VAL A 358 6.58 -16.27 -9.38
C VAL A 358 6.16 -17.73 -9.38
N GLU A 359 6.82 -18.52 -8.54
CA GLU A 359 6.48 -19.93 -8.27
C GLU A 359 5.60 -20.08 -7.04
N MET A 360 4.88 -21.20 -6.95
CA MET A 360 4.05 -21.53 -5.78
C MET A 360 4.85 -22.33 -4.73
N PRO A 361 4.61 -22.10 -3.42
CA PRO A 361 3.76 -21.05 -2.88
C PRO A 361 4.45 -19.69 -3.02
N ALA A 362 3.75 -18.72 -3.60
CA ALA A 362 4.30 -17.38 -3.72
C ALA A 362 4.45 -16.79 -2.32
N GLY A 363 5.67 -16.35 -1.96
CA GLY A 363 6.03 -15.74 -0.67
C GLY A 363 5.70 -16.63 0.52
N TYR A 364 6.63 -16.83 1.44
CA TYR A 364 6.42 -17.82 2.50
C TYR A 364 7.18 -17.52 3.78
N ILE A 365 6.71 -18.16 4.86
CA ILE A 365 7.35 -18.18 6.16
C ILE A 365 7.90 -19.58 6.42
N MET A 366 9.20 -19.67 6.66
CA MET A 366 9.87 -20.91 7.04
C MET A 366 10.06 -20.97 8.56
N ARG A 367 9.92 -22.16 9.12
CA ARG A 367 10.42 -22.51 10.44
C ARG A 367 11.67 -23.37 10.27
N VAL A 368 12.79 -22.92 10.82
CA VAL A 368 14.12 -23.50 10.61
C VAL A 368 14.75 -23.83 11.96
N SER A 369 15.29 -25.05 12.14
CA SER A 369 16.06 -25.39 13.33
C SER A 369 17.32 -24.52 13.44
N PRO A 370 17.88 -24.28 14.65
CA PRO A 370 19.05 -23.41 14.82
C PRO A 370 20.30 -23.80 14.01
N ASP A 371 20.38 -25.05 13.55
CA ASP A 371 21.46 -25.60 12.73
C ASP A 371 21.09 -25.78 11.23
N GLY A 372 19.85 -25.47 10.84
CA GLY A 372 19.35 -25.63 9.47
C GLY A 372 18.95 -27.05 9.07
N SER A 373 18.96 -28.02 9.99
CA SER A 373 18.65 -29.44 9.71
C SER A 373 17.15 -29.76 9.51
N ASP A 374 16.24 -28.97 10.08
CA ASP A 374 14.78 -29.10 9.90
C ASP A 374 14.20 -27.80 9.34
N ILE A 375 13.71 -27.85 8.10
CA ILE A 375 13.07 -26.71 7.41
C ILE A 375 11.62 -27.09 7.10
N ARG A 376 10.68 -26.29 7.62
CA ARG A 376 9.24 -26.45 7.36
C ARG A 376 8.62 -25.17 6.83
N ILE A 377 7.73 -25.30 5.85
CA ILE A 377 6.96 -24.16 5.33
C ILE A 377 5.68 -23.99 6.15
N HIS A 378 5.63 -22.93 6.95
CA HIS A 378 4.53 -22.67 7.87
C HIS A 378 3.33 -22.03 7.18
N ALA A 379 3.55 -20.99 6.38
CA ALA A 379 2.50 -20.22 5.70
C ALA A 379 3.04 -19.66 4.38
N GLY A 380 2.14 -19.29 3.47
CA GLY A 380 2.49 -18.71 2.18
C GLY A 380 1.32 -18.07 1.47
N GLY A 381 1.41 -17.91 0.14
CA GLY A 381 0.46 -17.09 -0.60
C GLY A 381 0.58 -15.62 -0.21
N LEU A 382 1.82 -15.19 0.05
CA LEU A 382 2.25 -13.83 0.39
C LEU A 382 2.95 -13.20 -0.81
N ARG A 383 3.05 -11.87 -0.87
CA ARG A 383 3.86 -11.22 -1.91
C ARG A 383 5.29 -11.01 -1.44
N ASN A 384 5.46 -10.21 -0.40
CA ASN A 384 6.76 -9.80 0.10
C ASN A 384 6.65 -9.46 1.61
N PRO A 385 6.53 -10.48 2.47
CA PRO A 385 6.58 -10.29 3.91
C PRO A 385 8.01 -9.88 4.30
N LEU A 386 8.22 -8.62 4.66
CA LEU A 386 9.58 -8.13 4.98
C LEU A 386 10.06 -8.56 6.36
N ASP A 387 9.15 -8.74 7.32
CA ASP A 387 9.47 -9.16 8.68
C ASP A 387 8.25 -9.82 9.33
N ALA A 388 8.45 -10.48 10.46
CA ALA A 388 7.39 -11.07 11.26
C ALA A 388 7.64 -10.86 12.76
N ALA A 389 6.61 -10.93 13.59
CA ALA A 389 6.78 -10.80 15.04
C ALA A 389 5.77 -11.65 15.82
N PHE A 390 6.23 -12.24 16.92
CA PHE A 390 5.39 -12.99 17.86
C PHE A 390 4.77 -12.07 18.90
N ASN A 391 3.47 -12.22 19.14
CA ASN A 391 2.82 -11.58 20.29
C ASN A 391 3.04 -12.38 21.59
N ARG A 392 2.57 -11.87 22.74
CA ARG A 392 2.67 -12.57 24.04
C ARG A 392 1.95 -13.92 24.09
N ASP A 393 0.97 -14.15 23.22
CA ASP A 393 0.23 -15.40 23.13
C ASP A 393 0.94 -16.45 22.25
N GLY A 394 2.12 -16.14 21.72
CA GLY A 394 2.87 -17.02 20.82
C GLY A 394 2.36 -17.00 19.38
N GLU A 395 1.55 -16.02 19.01
CA GLU A 395 0.96 -15.88 17.67
C GLU A 395 1.82 -15.00 16.78
N LEU A 396 1.99 -15.40 15.52
CA LEU A 396 2.92 -14.78 14.57
C LEU A 396 2.19 -13.81 13.62
N PHE A 397 2.75 -12.62 13.41
CA PHE A 397 2.17 -11.60 12.51
C PHE A 397 3.21 -11.10 11.51
N THR A 398 2.75 -10.68 10.33
CA THR A 398 3.60 -10.01 9.32
C THR A 398 2.87 -8.83 8.69
N PHE A 399 3.61 -8.00 7.95
CA PHE A 399 3.11 -6.93 7.11
C PHE A 399 3.51 -7.22 5.66
N ASP A 400 2.54 -7.63 4.84
CA ASP A 400 2.76 -8.09 3.47
C ASP A 400 2.48 -6.99 2.45
N ALA A 401 3.27 -6.98 1.36
CA ALA A 401 3.25 -5.94 0.36
C ALA A 401 2.08 -6.07 -0.64
N ASP A 402 1.54 -4.96 -1.14
CA ASP A 402 0.58 -4.95 -2.25
C ASP A 402 1.25 -5.12 -3.62
N MET A 403 0.46 -5.22 -4.70
CA MET A 403 0.92 -4.90 -6.06
C MET A 403 0.20 -3.64 -6.51
N GLU A 404 0.83 -2.51 -6.25
CA GLU A 404 0.34 -1.16 -6.53
C GLU A 404 -0.02 -0.96 -8.01
N ARG A 405 0.56 -1.77 -8.91
CA ARG A 405 0.25 -1.73 -10.36
C ARG A 405 -1.11 -2.30 -10.73
N ASP A 406 -1.76 -3.04 -9.82
CA ASP A 406 -3.09 -3.62 -10.03
C ASP A 406 -4.22 -2.75 -9.49
N VAL A 407 -3.94 -1.60 -8.86
CA VAL A 407 -4.98 -0.70 -8.34
C VAL A 407 -6.04 -0.45 -9.42
N GLY A 408 -7.31 -0.65 -9.06
CA GLY A 408 -8.47 -0.59 -9.95
C GLY A 408 -8.92 -1.95 -10.52
N ALA A 409 -8.08 -2.98 -10.45
CA ALA A 409 -8.41 -4.33 -10.89
C ALA A 409 -9.10 -5.15 -9.79
N SER A 410 -9.96 -6.10 -10.20
CA SER A 410 -10.66 -7.02 -9.29
C SER A 410 -9.76 -7.98 -8.50
N TRP A 411 -8.47 -8.07 -8.85
CA TRP A 411 -7.45 -8.87 -8.16
C TRP A 411 -6.44 -8.03 -7.36
N TYR A 412 -6.68 -6.73 -7.19
CA TYR A 412 -5.84 -5.92 -6.31
C TYR A 412 -5.95 -6.40 -4.85
N MET A 413 -4.79 -6.51 -4.18
CA MET A 413 -4.69 -6.80 -2.75
C MET A 413 -3.87 -5.70 -2.10
N PRO A 414 -4.39 -4.99 -1.08
CA PRO A 414 -3.66 -3.90 -0.42
C PRO A 414 -2.56 -4.41 0.52
N ASN A 415 -1.69 -3.51 0.98
CA ASN A 415 -0.73 -3.84 2.03
C ASN A 415 -1.52 -4.14 3.31
N ARG A 416 -1.15 -5.22 3.99
CA ARG A 416 -2.01 -5.79 5.04
C ARG A 416 -1.20 -6.47 6.14
N VAL A 417 -1.70 -6.32 7.37
CA VAL A 417 -1.20 -7.09 8.51
C VAL A 417 -1.92 -8.43 8.52
N LEU A 418 -1.16 -9.51 8.63
CA LEU A 418 -1.65 -10.89 8.55
C LEU A 418 -1.28 -11.65 9.82
N HIS A 419 -2.18 -12.52 10.27
CA HIS A 419 -1.94 -13.47 11.36
C HIS A 419 -1.53 -14.83 10.75
N LEU A 420 -0.25 -15.17 10.86
CA LEU A 420 0.41 -16.30 10.22
C LEU A 420 0.13 -17.62 10.96
N VAL A 421 -1.05 -18.18 10.77
CA VAL A 421 -1.45 -19.48 11.36
C VAL A 421 -0.92 -20.68 10.55
N SER A 422 -0.96 -21.87 11.15
CA SER A 422 -0.38 -23.08 10.54
C SER A 422 -1.03 -23.43 9.20
N GLY A 423 -0.19 -23.55 8.18
CA GLY A 423 -0.52 -23.90 6.80
C GLY A 423 -1.22 -22.80 6.01
N ALA A 424 -1.34 -21.57 6.55
CA ALA A 424 -2.07 -20.46 5.94
C ALA A 424 -1.66 -20.18 4.48
N ASP A 425 -2.66 -19.90 3.65
CA ASP A 425 -2.49 -19.36 2.28
C ASP A 425 -3.24 -18.03 2.20
N PHE A 426 -2.53 -16.93 1.93
CA PHE A 426 -3.12 -15.59 1.89
C PHE A 426 -3.53 -15.12 0.49
N GLY A 427 -3.51 -16.01 -0.49
CA GLY A 427 -4.15 -15.77 -1.79
C GLY A 427 -3.25 -15.13 -2.84
N TRP A 428 -1.99 -14.80 -2.55
CA TRP A 428 -1.07 -14.29 -3.57
C TRP A 428 -0.80 -15.33 -4.65
N ARG A 429 -0.80 -14.87 -5.90
CA ARG A 429 -0.49 -15.58 -7.15
C ARG A 429 -0.05 -14.54 -8.18
N ARG A 430 0.67 -14.98 -9.22
CA ARG A 430 1.01 -14.13 -10.37
C ARG A 430 -0.25 -13.59 -11.07
N GLY A 431 -0.16 -12.36 -11.57
CA GLY A 431 -1.17 -11.73 -12.40
C GLY A 431 -2.60 -11.79 -11.86
N THR A 432 -3.53 -12.21 -12.72
CA THR A 432 -4.98 -12.25 -12.43
C THR A 432 -5.42 -13.43 -11.56
N GLY A 433 -4.49 -14.31 -11.21
CA GLY A 433 -4.74 -15.57 -10.51
C GLY A 433 -5.05 -15.49 -9.02
N ARG A 434 -5.05 -14.29 -8.43
CA ARG A 434 -5.13 -14.09 -6.97
C ARG A 434 -6.47 -14.53 -6.39
N LEU A 435 -6.40 -15.13 -5.20
CA LEU A 435 -7.58 -15.62 -4.49
C LEU A 435 -8.23 -14.51 -3.66
N ALA A 436 -9.52 -14.30 -3.83
CA ALA A 436 -10.24 -13.28 -3.07
C ALA A 436 -10.32 -13.66 -1.57
N ALA A 437 -10.28 -12.66 -0.68
CA ALA A 437 -10.27 -12.86 0.77
C ALA A 437 -11.52 -13.58 1.34
N TYR A 438 -12.63 -13.61 0.58
CA TYR A 438 -13.84 -14.35 0.97
C TYR A 438 -13.75 -15.86 0.67
N GLN A 439 -12.76 -16.33 -0.10
CA GLN A 439 -12.66 -17.74 -0.49
C GLN A 439 -12.25 -18.60 0.72
N ALA A 440 -12.89 -19.77 0.88
CA ALA A 440 -12.79 -20.60 2.08
C ALA A 440 -11.39 -21.19 2.35
N ASP A 441 -10.52 -21.21 1.35
CA ASP A 441 -9.12 -21.62 1.40
C ASP A 441 -8.14 -20.43 1.37
N THR A 442 -8.61 -19.24 1.76
CA THR A 442 -7.76 -18.13 2.19
C THR A 442 -8.07 -17.71 3.63
N LEU A 443 -7.22 -16.89 4.25
CA LEU A 443 -7.51 -16.24 5.53
C LEU A 443 -7.53 -14.72 5.41
N PRO A 444 -8.40 -14.04 6.20
CA PRO A 444 -8.54 -12.59 6.13
C PRO A 444 -7.34 -11.86 6.75
N SER A 445 -7.19 -10.58 6.40
CA SER A 445 -6.25 -9.69 7.09
C SER A 445 -6.71 -9.36 8.50
N VAL A 446 -5.75 -9.04 9.36
CA VAL A 446 -5.98 -8.45 10.68
C VAL A 446 -6.43 -6.99 10.52
N VAL A 447 -5.74 -6.27 9.64
CA VAL A 447 -6.06 -4.90 9.21
C VAL A 447 -5.42 -4.61 7.85
N ASP A 448 -6.15 -3.96 6.96
CA ASP A 448 -5.62 -3.42 5.71
C ASP A 448 -5.07 -2.01 5.93
N ILE A 449 -3.87 -1.76 5.44
CA ILE A 449 -3.15 -0.48 5.59
C ILE A 449 -3.34 0.42 4.36
N GLY A 450 -3.49 -0.18 3.17
CA GLY A 450 -3.62 0.52 1.89
C GLY A 450 -2.30 0.54 1.12
N LEU A 451 -1.96 1.66 0.49
CA LEU A 451 -0.65 1.84 -0.17
C LEU A 451 0.43 2.06 0.90
N ALA A 452 1.49 1.27 0.83
CA ALA A 452 2.65 1.33 1.72
C ALA A 452 3.83 0.58 1.08
N SER A 453 5.01 0.66 1.70
CA SER A 453 6.16 -0.18 1.38
C SER A 453 6.70 -0.80 2.66
N PRO A 454 6.32 -2.04 3.00
CA PRO A 454 6.74 -2.72 4.22
C PRO A 454 8.26 -2.83 4.33
N THR A 455 8.81 -2.66 5.54
CA THR A 455 10.24 -2.87 5.81
C THR A 455 10.54 -3.63 7.09
N ALA A 456 9.79 -3.41 8.18
CA ALA A 456 10.01 -4.10 9.45
C ALA A 456 8.72 -4.29 10.26
N VAL A 457 8.74 -5.28 11.16
CA VAL A 457 7.60 -5.70 11.99
C VAL A 457 8.12 -6.15 13.35
N PHE A 458 7.72 -5.47 14.43
CA PHE A 458 8.14 -5.81 15.79
C PHE A 458 7.14 -5.33 16.83
N PHE A 459 7.07 -6.00 17.98
CA PHE A 459 6.25 -5.52 19.10
C PHE A 459 7.05 -4.55 20.00
N GLY A 460 6.34 -3.65 20.66
CA GLY A 460 6.90 -2.73 21.65
C GLY A 460 7.28 -3.35 23.00
N TYR A 461 7.30 -4.67 23.12
CA TYR A 461 7.49 -5.34 24.41
C TYR A 461 8.82 -4.95 25.05
N GLY A 462 8.76 -4.62 26.35
CA GLY A 462 9.94 -4.16 27.11
C GLY A 462 10.30 -2.69 26.88
N ALA A 463 9.62 -1.99 25.97
CA ALA A 463 9.79 -0.55 25.85
C ALA A 463 9.23 0.13 27.11
N ARG A 464 9.92 1.16 27.61
CA ARG A 464 9.46 2.00 28.73
C ARG A 464 8.41 3.01 28.26
N PHE A 465 7.44 2.53 27.50
CA PHE A 465 6.35 3.31 26.92
C PHE A 465 5.06 3.07 27.72
N PRO A 466 4.04 3.92 27.59
CA PRO A 466 2.70 3.59 28.08
C PRO A 466 2.23 2.24 27.53
N GLU A 467 1.48 1.47 28.32
CA GLU A 467 1.05 0.09 28.00
C GLU A 467 0.48 -0.04 26.57
N LYS A 468 -0.34 0.92 26.14
CA LYS A 468 -0.90 0.97 24.77
C LYS A 468 0.18 0.84 23.67
N TYR A 469 1.34 1.46 23.85
CA TYR A 469 2.44 1.49 22.88
C TYR A 469 3.46 0.38 23.16
N GLU A 470 3.59 -0.09 24.40
CA GLU A 470 4.36 -1.30 24.72
C GLU A 470 3.72 -2.56 24.11
N GLU A 471 2.38 -2.64 24.13
CA GLU A 471 1.62 -3.78 23.60
C GLU A 471 1.37 -3.71 22.07
N ALA A 472 1.76 -2.61 21.42
CA ALA A 472 1.48 -2.40 20.01
C ALA A 472 2.42 -3.22 19.10
N LEU A 473 1.88 -3.66 17.96
CA LEU A 473 2.65 -4.16 16.83
C LEU A 473 3.08 -2.97 15.98
N TYR A 474 4.37 -2.69 15.90
CA TYR A 474 4.93 -1.67 15.02
C TYR A 474 5.19 -2.25 13.64
N ILE A 475 4.78 -1.53 12.61
CA ILE A 475 5.08 -1.81 11.21
C ILE A 475 5.70 -0.56 10.56
N CYS A 476 6.76 -0.75 9.78
CA CYS A 476 7.47 0.34 9.11
C CYS A 476 7.03 0.47 7.65
N ASP A 477 6.80 1.70 7.21
CA ASP A 477 6.45 2.05 5.83
C ASP A 477 7.45 3.05 5.27
N TRP A 478 8.29 2.53 4.38
CA TRP A 478 9.41 3.24 3.80
C TRP A 478 9.00 4.34 2.82
N SER A 479 7.99 4.08 1.97
CA SER A 479 7.64 4.99 0.88
C SER A 479 6.95 6.25 1.39
N TYR A 480 6.03 6.13 2.35
CA TYR A 480 5.28 7.29 2.88
C TYR A 480 5.91 7.89 4.14
N GLY A 481 7.03 7.33 4.60
CA GLY A 481 7.79 7.82 5.73
C GLY A 481 7.08 7.70 7.06
N ARG A 482 6.68 6.48 7.44
CA ARG A 482 5.85 6.22 8.64
C ARG A 482 6.33 5.02 9.45
N ILE A 483 6.21 5.13 10.76
CA ILE A 483 6.11 3.98 11.68
C ILE A 483 4.68 3.95 12.17
N ILE A 484 4.00 2.82 12.01
CA ILE A 484 2.58 2.66 12.33
C ILE A 484 2.48 1.69 13.52
N ALA A 485 1.79 2.12 14.58
CA ALA A 485 1.41 1.26 15.68
C ALA A 485 0.05 0.61 15.39
N VAL A 486 0.02 -0.71 15.36
CA VAL A 486 -1.18 -1.53 15.18
C VAL A 486 -1.60 -2.11 16.53
N HIS A 487 -2.77 -1.69 16.98
CA HIS A 487 -3.37 -2.14 18.24
C HIS A 487 -4.24 -3.36 17.98
N LEU A 488 -3.78 -4.53 18.40
CA LEU A 488 -4.47 -5.81 18.19
C LEU A 488 -5.64 -5.98 19.17
N THR A 489 -6.71 -6.63 18.69
CA THR A 489 -7.88 -7.01 19.49
C THR A 489 -8.24 -8.45 19.15
N GLU A 490 -8.40 -9.28 20.18
CA GLU A 490 -8.77 -10.68 20.00
C GLU A 490 -10.15 -10.82 19.32
N LYS A 491 -10.27 -11.74 18.37
CA LYS A 491 -11.52 -12.06 17.68
C LYS A 491 -11.56 -13.56 17.38
N GLY A 492 -12.25 -14.31 18.26
CA GLY A 492 -12.33 -15.76 18.17
C GLY A 492 -10.95 -16.41 18.27
N ALA A 493 -10.58 -17.29 17.35
CA ALA A 493 -9.25 -17.93 17.31
C ALA A 493 -8.13 -17.05 16.72
N SER A 494 -8.41 -15.78 16.37
CA SER A 494 -7.50 -14.86 15.69
C SER A 494 -7.64 -13.44 16.24
N TYR A 495 -7.25 -12.43 15.44
CA TYR A 495 -7.21 -11.02 15.83
C TYR A 495 -7.77 -10.12 14.73
N THR A 496 -8.23 -8.95 15.14
CA THR A 496 -8.41 -7.75 14.30
C THR A 496 -7.49 -6.64 14.81
N GLY A 497 -7.30 -5.57 14.05
CA GLY A 497 -6.39 -4.50 14.44
C GLY A 497 -6.92 -3.10 14.09
N ARG A 498 -6.45 -2.11 14.84
CA ARG A 498 -6.62 -0.68 14.52
C ARG A 498 -5.24 -0.03 14.37
N GLN A 499 -5.00 0.59 13.23
CA GLN A 499 -3.76 1.31 12.97
C GLN A 499 -3.78 2.74 13.53
N GLU A 500 -2.59 3.24 13.87
CA GLU A 500 -2.29 4.60 14.30
C GLU A 500 -0.90 4.98 13.80
N THR A 501 -0.77 6.09 13.07
CA THR A 501 0.57 6.59 12.71
C THR A 501 1.28 7.05 13.97
N PHE A 502 2.32 6.30 14.37
CA PHE A 502 3.14 6.58 15.54
C PHE A 502 4.17 7.65 15.22
N ILE A 503 5.04 7.41 14.24
CA ILE A 503 6.01 8.39 13.75
C ILE A 503 5.73 8.68 12.28
N SER A 504 5.81 9.93 11.87
CA SER A 504 5.87 10.29 10.45
C SER A 504 6.90 11.38 10.19
N GLY A 505 7.58 11.32 9.05
CA GLY A 505 8.58 12.32 8.67
C GLY A 505 8.81 12.37 7.17
N ARG A 506 9.51 13.40 6.69
CA ARG A 506 9.78 13.64 5.27
C ARG A 506 11.19 14.23 5.08
N PRO A 507 12.19 13.42 4.70
CA PRO A 507 12.13 11.96 4.53
C PRO A 507 12.13 11.21 5.87
N LEU A 508 11.45 10.07 5.93
CA LEU A 508 11.56 9.09 7.01
C LEU A 508 11.53 7.68 6.41
N ASN A 509 12.46 7.37 5.54
CA ASN A 509 12.57 6.11 4.82
C ASN A 509 13.07 4.98 5.75
N VAL A 510 12.23 4.58 6.71
CA VAL A 510 12.55 3.60 7.76
C VAL A 510 12.80 2.23 7.15
N THR A 511 13.93 1.62 7.48
CA THR A 511 14.32 0.29 6.99
C THR A 511 14.20 -0.80 8.05
N ASP A 512 14.45 -0.48 9.33
CA ASP A 512 14.29 -1.46 10.42
C ASP A 512 14.09 -0.78 11.79
N GLY A 513 13.63 -1.55 12.79
CA GLY A 513 13.49 -1.12 14.18
C GLY A 513 13.31 -2.26 15.17
N CYS A 514 13.63 -2.00 16.44
CA CYS A 514 13.38 -2.92 17.55
C CYS A 514 13.37 -2.17 18.90
N VAL A 515 13.04 -2.86 19.98
CA VAL A 515 13.24 -2.34 21.35
C VAL A 515 14.66 -2.71 21.80
N GLY A 516 15.42 -1.70 22.23
CA GLY A 516 16.78 -1.86 22.74
C GLY A 516 16.83 -2.26 24.23
N PRO A 517 18.01 -2.67 24.73
CA PRO A 517 18.19 -3.10 26.12
C PRO A 517 17.97 -1.98 27.15
N ASP A 518 18.02 -0.72 26.73
CA ASP A 518 17.67 0.45 27.55
C ASP A 518 16.14 0.61 27.72
N GLY A 519 15.35 -0.15 26.97
CA GLY A 519 13.89 -0.04 26.90
C GLY A 519 13.43 1.12 26.01
N ALA A 520 14.29 1.67 25.17
CA ALA A 520 13.89 2.60 24.11
C ALA A 520 13.52 1.84 22.84
N LEU A 521 12.68 2.42 21.98
CA LEU A 521 12.51 1.93 20.62
C LEU A 521 13.62 2.53 19.76
N TRP A 522 14.38 1.69 19.07
CA TRP A 522 15.43 2.08 18.13
C TRP A 522 14.96 1.82 16.71
N PHE A 523 15.31 2.70 15.77
CA PHE A 523 15.03 2.48 14.37
C PHE A 523 16.12 3.08 13.48
N ILE A 524 16.22 2.57 12.26
CA ILE A 524 17.11 3.10 11.23
C ILE A 524 16.34 3.58 10.02
N THR A 525 16.90 4.56 9.33
CA THR A 525 16.50 4.94 7.96
C THR A 525 17.58 4.53 6.97
N GLY A 526 17.21 4.22 5.74
CA GLY A 526 18.17 3.85 4.69
C GLY A 526 17.52 3.24 3.45
N GLY A 527 18.27 2.36 2.78
CA GLY A 527 17.91 1.74 1.51
C GLY A 527 18.12 2.67 0.30
N ARG A 528 18.32 2.07 -0.87
CA ARG A 528 18.56 2.74 -2.16
C ARG A 528 19.69 3.78 -2.13
N GLY A 529 20.75 3.51 -1.36
CA GLY A 529 21.91 4.38 -1.21
C GLY A 529 21.63 5.72 -0.50
N THR A 530 20.52 5.82 0.23
CA THR A 530 20.15 7.04 0.97
C THR A 530 20.99 7.22 2.23
N GLN A 531 21.11 8.48 2.67
CA GLN A 531 21.76 8.87 3.91
C GLN A 531 21.03 8.23 5.09
N SER A 532 21.72 7.33 5.78
CA SER A 532 21.15 6.56 6.88
C SER A 532 21.32 7.27 8.21
N GLY A 533 20.39 7.00 9.12
CA GLY A 533 20.40 7.51 10.49
C GLY A 533 19.97 6.43 11.46
N LEU A 534 20.59 6.41 12.63
CA LEU A 534 20.22 5.57 13.76
C LEU A 534 19.53 6.48 14.79
N TYR A 535 18.30 6.13 15.13
CA TYR A 535 17.44 6.94 15.99
C TYR A 535 17.01 6.14 17.21
N ARG A 536 16.78 6.87 18.30
CA ARG A 536 16.28 6.33 19.56
C ARG A 536 15.02 7.10 20.00
N VAL A 537 13.97 6.39 20.35
CA VAL A 537 12.67 6.93 20.76
C VAL A 537 12.44 6.69 22.24
N LEU A 538 12.14 7.77 22.97
CA LEU A 538 12.01 7.80 24.43
C LEU A 538 10.63 8.31 24.83
N TRP A 539 10.19 7.94 26.02
CA TRP A 539 9.00 8.49 26.69
C TRP A 539 9.42 9.45 27.81
N GLU A 540 8.97 10.71 27.72
CA GLU A 540 9.24 11.78 28.70
C GLU A 540 7.97 12.26 29.42
N GLY A 541 6.80 11.65 29.16
CA GLY A 541 5.50 12.09 29.67
C GLY A 541 5.19 11.82 31.16
N GLY A 542 6.20 11.54 31.99
CA GLY A 542 6.08 11.39 33.45
C GLY A 542 5.97 9.94 33.99
N ALA A 543 6.23 9.80 35.30
CA ALA A 543 6.61 8.56 36.00
C ALA A 543 5.49 7.51 36.25
N ASN A 544 4.26 7.74 35.80
CA ASN A 544 3.17 6.76 35.95
C ASN A 544 3.08 5.78 34.77
N VAL A 545 4.22 5.47 34.12
CA VAL A 545 4.33 4.19 33.44
C VAL A 545 4.52 3.16 34.54
N GLN A 546 3.42 2.68 35.12
CA GLN A 546 3.50 1.37 35.74
C GLN A 546 3.92 0.44 34.61
N VAL A 547 5.21 0.06 34.61
CA VAL A 547 5.67 -1.13 33.93
C VAL A 547 4.94 -2.26 34.64
N ALA A 548 3.67 -2.44 34.30
CA ALA A 548 2.92 -3.59 34.71
C ALA A 548 3.64 -4.73 34.00
N ARG A 549 4.59 -5.36 34.70
CA ARG A 549 4.96 -6.74 34.46
C ARG A 549 3.71 -7.58 34.74
N ASN A 550 2.70 -7.43 33.89
CA ASN A 550 1.62 -8.37 33.81
C ASN A 550 2.19 -9.58 33.09
N ASP A 551 3.01 -10.34 33.82
CA ASP A 551 3.26 -11.76 33.55
C ASP A 551 1.95 -12.57 33.68
N ALA A 552 0.89 -11.92 34.16
CA ALA A 552 -0.49 -12.39 34.10
C ALA A 552 -1.38 -11.36 33.39
N ARG A 553 -1.48 -11.44 32.06
CA ARG A 553 -2.75 -11.06 31.41
C ARG A 553 -3.84 -11.96 32.01
N ALA A 554 -5.01 -11.40 32.26
CA ALA A 554 -6.16 -12.15 32.75
C ALA A 554 -6.36 -13.42 31.91
N THR A 555 -5.96 -14.56 32.48
CA THR A 555 -6.33 -15.88 31.99
C THR A 555 -7.86 -15.92 31.97
N GLY A 556 -8.47 -16.20 30.82
CA GLY A 556 -9.93 -16.29 30.70
C GLY A 556 -10.63 -15.30 29.77
N THR A 557 -9.97 -14.73 28.75
CA THR A 557 -10.75 -14.11 27.65
C THR A 557 -11.55 -15.18 26.91
N ALA A 558 -12.71 -14.82 26.36
CA ALA A 558 -13.53 -15.75 25.57
C ALA A 558 -12.80 -16.29 24.31
N ALA A 559 -11.71 -15.63 23.88
CA ALA A 559 -10.88 -16.05 22.76
C ALA A 559 -9.93 -17.20 23.11
N GLN A 560 -9.48 -17.29 24.37
CA GLN A 560 -8.47 -18.25 24.81
C GLN A 560 -8.86 -19.72 24.56
N PRO A 561 -10.08 -20.18 24.92
CA PRO A 561 -10.51 -21.55 24.63
C PRO A 561 -10.60 -21.86 23.13
N VAL A 562 -11.05 -20.88 22.33
CA VAL A 562 -11.16 -21.05 20.87
C VAL A 562 -9.77 -21.11 20.24
N ARG A 563 -8.83 -20.28 20.67
CA ARG A 563 -7.43 -20.34 20.23
C ARG A 563 -6.76 -21.65 20.64
N ALA A 564 -7.00 -22.13 21.86
CA ALA A 564 -6.50 -23.43 22.31
C ALA A 564 -7.03 -24.58 21.43
N LEU A 565 -8.32 -24.57 21.07
CA LEU A 565 -8.90 -25.52 20.13
C LEU A 565 -8.24 -25.43 18.74
N ARG A 566 -7.93 -24.22 18.26
CA ARG A 566 -7.18 -24.04 17.00
C ARG A 566 -5.82 -24.73 17.08
N HIS A 567 -5.02 -24.45 18.12
CA HIS A 567 -3.71 -25.09 18.30
C HIS A 567 -3.82 -26.61 18.40
N GLU A 568 -4.87 -27.11 19.07
CA GLU A 568 -5.15 -28.54 19.16
C GLU A 568 -5.34 -29.18 17.78
N LEU A 569 -6.03 -28.49 16.85
CA LEU A 569 -6.24 -28.94 15.48
C LEU A 569 -4.97 -28.75 14.63
N GLU A 570 -4.26 -27.64 14.80
CA GLU A 570 -3.01 -27.34 14.10
C GLU A 570 -1.89 -28.34 14.41
N SER A 571 -1.91 -28.94 15.61
CA SER A 571 -0.99 -30.03 15.96
C SER A 571 -1.07 -31.24 15.02
N LEU A 572 -2.19 -31.40 14.30
CA LEU A 572 -2.40 -32.48 13.34
C LEU A 572 -1.79 -32.16 11.97
N HIS A 573 -1.41 -30.91 11.68
CA HIS A 573 -0.98 -30.48 10.34
C HIS A 573 0.39 -31.02 9.92
N SER A 574 1.24 -31.39 10.89
CA SER A 574 2.57 -31.96 10.64
C SER A 574 2.57 -33.47 10.39
N GLY A 575 1.39 -34.05 10.15
CA GLY A 575 1.19 -35.48 9.94
C GLY A 575 0.57 -36.15 11.16
N ILE A 576 -0.16 -37.23 10.92
CA ILE A 576 -0.88 -37.98 11.95
C ILE A 576 -0.08 -39.27 12.24
N PRO A 577 0.26 -39.55 13.51
CA PRO A 577 0.94 -40.79 13.86
C PRO A 577 0.12 -42.02 13.43
N ARG A 578 0.83 -43.06 12.97
CA ARG A 578 0.22 -44.32 12.56
C ARG A 578 -0.59 -44.93 13.71
N GLY A 579 -1.83 -45.30 13.44
CA GLY A 579 -2.78 -45.85 14.41
C GLY A 579 -3.57 -44.80 15.20
N GLN A 580 -3.42 -43.51 14.89
CA GLN A 580 -4.19 -42.41 15.49
C GLN A 580 -5.15 -41.73 14.49
N GLU A 581 -5.27 -42.25 13.27
CA GLU A 581 -6.04 -41.65 12.19
C GLU A 581 -7.54 -41.54 12.54
N GLU A 582 -8.14 -42.57 13.13
CA GLU A 582 -9.55 -42.52 13.55
C GLU A 582 -9.78 -41.52 14.71
N ALA A 583 -8.85 -41.44 15.66
CA ALA A 583 -8.92 -40.50 16.78
C ALA A 583 -8.79 -39.05 16.29
N ALA A 584 -7.86 -38.79 15.36
CA ALA A 584 -7.72 -37.50 14.70
C ALA A 584 -9.00 -37.13 13.93
N LEU A 585 -9.58 -38.08 13.18
CA LEU A 585 -10.81 -37.85 12.43
C LEU A 585 -12.00 -37.50 13.34
N ALA A 586 -12.16 -38.21 14.46
CA ALA A 586 -13.21 -37.95 15.45
C ALA A 586 -13.11 -36.54 16.06
N LYS A 587 -11.89 -35.99 16.16
CA LYS A 587 -11.64 -34.62 16.61
C LYS A 587 -11.84 -33.58 15.51
N ILE A 588 -11.45 -33.88 14.27
CA ILE A 588 -11.51 -32.96 13.14
C ILE A 588 -12.95 -32.68 12.68
N LEU A 589 -13.74 -33.73 12.46
CA LEU A 589 -15.03 -33.61 11.77
C LEU A 589 -16.05 -32.67 12.47
N PRO A 590 -16.18 -32.68 13.81
CA PRO A 590 -17.10 -31.76 14.50
C PRO A 590 -16.70 -30.28 14.39
N ASN A 591 -15.48 -29.98 13.94
CA ASN A 591 -14.95 -28.62 13.87
C ASN A 591 -15.02 -28.02 12.46
N LEU A 592 -15.39 -28.80 11.44
CA LEU A 592 -15.57 -28.30 10.07
C LEU A 592 -16.77 -27.36 9.94
N ASP A 593 -17.76 -27.40 10.85
CA ASP A 593 -18.89 -26.48 10.90
C ASP A 593 -18.85 -25.48 12.04
N HIS A 594 -17.69 -25.34 12.70
CA HIS A 594 -17.49 -24.36 13.76
C HIS A 594 -17.78 -22.93 13.27
N ALA A 595 -18.29 -22.03 14.13
CA ALA A 595 -18.64 -20.67 13.74
C ALA A 595 -17.42 -19.80 13.37
N ASP A 596 -16.27 -20.05 14.00
CA ASP A 596 -15.00 -19.40 13.71
C ASP A 596 -14.30 -19.98 12.47
N ARG A 597 -13.94 -19.12 11.51
CA ARG A 597 -13.28 -19.48 10.25
C ARG A 597 -11.88 -20.08 10.45
N HIS A 598 -11.12 -19.67 11.45
CA HIS A 598 -9.78 -20.21 11.73
C HIS A 598 -9.86 -21.62 12.33
N ILE A 599 -10.94 -21.95 13.04
CA ILE A 599 -11.21 -23.33 13.48
C ILE A 599 -11.58 -24.22 12.29
N ARG A 600 -12.48 -23.74 11.43
CA ARG A 600 -12.82 -24.44 10.17
C ARG A 600 -11.58 -24.66 9.30
N TRP A 601 -10.69 -23.67 9.22
CA TRP A 601 -9.40 -23.74 8.55
C TRP A 601 -8.54 -24.87 9.11
N ALA A 602 -8.23 -24.83 10.42
CA ALA A 602 -7.39 -25.83 11.06
C ALA A 602 -7.99 -27.24 10.96
N ALA A 603 -9.31 -27.38 11.13
CA ALA A 603 -9.99 -28.65 10.93
C ALA A 603 -9.82 -29.17 9.49
N ARG A 604 -9.99 -28.31 8.46
CA ARG A 604 -9.82 -28.70 7.05
C ARG A 604 -8.40 -29.16 6.75
N LEU A 605 -7.37 -28.42 7.21
CA LEU A 605 -5.99 -28.83 7.01
C LEU A 605 -5.65 -30.12 7.75
N GLY A 606 -6.18 -30.32 8.96
CA GLY A 606 -6.08 -31.60 9.66
C GLY A 606 -6.70 -32.75 8.86
N LEU A 607 -7.87 -32.53 8.24
CA LEU A 607 -8.52 -33.54 7.39
C LEU A 607 -7.66 -33.91 6.17
N GLU A 608 -6.98 -32.93 5.57
CA GLU A 608 -6.05 -33.13 4.46
C GLU A 608 -4.84 -34.02 4.82
N GLN A 609 -4.56 -34.23 6.12
CA GLN A 609 -3.52 -35.16 6.60
C GLN A 609 -4.02 -36.59 6.81
N VAL A 610 -5.34 -36.79 6.93
CA VAL A 610 -5.93 -38.11 7.14
C VAL A 610 -6.06 -38.83 5.79
N PRO A 611 -5.67 -40.12 5.67
CA PRO A 611 -5.86 -40.88 4.44
C PRO A 611 -7.31 -40.83 3.93
N VAL A 612 -7.50 -40.36 2.68
CA VAL A 612 -8.81 -40.09 2.05
C VAL A 612 -9.81 -41.24 2.21
N LYS A 613 -9.35 -42.49 2.11
CA LYS A 613 -10.18 -43.71 2.23
C LYS A 613 -10.96 -43.80 3.55
N LEU A 614 -10.48 -43.15 4.62
CA LEU A 614 -11.10 -43.23 5.95
C LEU A 614 -12.32 -42.32 6.10
N TRP A 615 -12.37 -41.21 5.34
CA TRP A 615 -13.36 -40.15 5.57
C TRP A 615 -14.17 -39.76 4.33
N LYS A 616 -13.71 -40.09 3.11
CA LYS A 616 -14.38 -39.73 1.86
C LYS A 616 -15.87 -40.09 1.87
N LYS A 617 -16.21 -41.33 2.25
CA LYS A 617 -17.60 -41.80 2.27
C LYS A 617 -18.47 -40.92 3.16
N GLN A 618 -18.00 -40.62 4.37
CA GLN A 618 -18.69 -39.78 5.34
C GLN A 618 -18.96 -38.37 4.80
N ILE A 619 -18.00 -37.77 4.10
CA ILE A 619 -18.16 -36.44 3.48
C ILE A 619 -19.17 -36.45 2.32
N ILE A 620 -19.16 -37.48 1.47
CA ILE A 620 -20.13 -37.59 0.36
C ILE A 620 -21.55 -37.84 0.88
N GLU A 621 -21.70 -38.43 2.05
CA GLU A 621 -23.00 -38.67 2.69
C GLU A 621 -23.41 -37.55 3.67
N GLU A 622 -22.55 -36.57 3.92
CA GLU A 622 -22.75 -35.50 4.91
C GLU A 622 -23.89 -34.55 4.52
N SER A 623 -24.75 -34.25 5.50
CA SER A 623 -25.93 -33.39 5.35
C SER A 623 -25.71 -31.98 5.90
N ASN A 624 -24.78 -31.81 6.85
CA ASN A 624 -24.39 -30.51 7.37
C ASN A 624 -23.66 -29.70 6.29
N GLY A 625 -24.13 -28.47 6.02
CA GLY A 625 -23.61 -27.63 4.95
C GLY A 625 -22.10 -27.39 5.04
N TRP A 626 -21.59 -26.90 6.17
CA TRP A 626 -20.17 -26.57 6.30
C TRP A 626 -19.28 -27.82 6.26
N ARG A 627 -19.66 -28.90 6.95
CA ARG A 627 -18.89 -30.15 6.94
C ARG A 627 -18.80 -30.74 5.54
N ALA A 628 -19.92 -30.79 4.81
CA ALA A 628 -19.95 -31.26 3.43
C ALA A 628 -19.08 -30.37 2.53
N ILE A 629 -19.23 -29.04 2.60
CA ILE A 629 -18.50 -28.10 1.73
C ILE A 629 -16.99 -28.17 1.97
N LEU A 630 -16.54 -28.07 3.23
CA LEU A 630 -15.11 -28.07 3.54
C LEU A 630 -14.48 -29.45 3.41
N GLY A 631 -15.24 -30.52 3.68
CA GLY A 631 -14.82 -31.88 3.36
C GLY A 631 -14.66 -32.09 1.85
N CYS A 632 -15.58 -31.57 1.02
CA CYS A 632 -15.44 -31.58 -0.44
C CYS A 632 -14.24 -30.76 -0.91
N LEU A 633 -13.97 -29.60 -0.30
CA LEU A 633 -12.80 -28.79 -0.60
C LEU A 633 -11.50 -29.51 -0.23
N ALA A 634 -11.45 -30.17 0.93
CA ALA A 634 -10.32 -31.03 1.30
C ALA A 634 -10.15 -32.17 0.29
N LEU A 635 -11.24 -32.85 -0.09
CA LEU A 635 -11.21 -33.95 -1.06
C LEU A 635 -10.78 -33.48 -2.45
N ALA A 636 -11.14 -32.26 -2.86
CA ALA A 636 -10.67 -31.65 -4.09
C ALA A 636 -9.15 -31.43 -4.09
N ARG A 637 -8.56 -31.15 -2.92
CA ARG A 637 -7.13 -30.83 -2.75
C ARG A 637 -6.23 -32.04 -2.64
N VAL A 638 -6.67 -33.10 -1.95
CA VAL A 638 -5.86 -34.31 -1.66
C VAL A 638 -6.40 -35.60 -2.29
N GLY A 639 -7.59 -35.56 -2.90
CA GLY A 639 -8.17 -36.69 -3.63
C GLY A 639 -7.67 -36.80 -5.06
N GLU A 640 -8.19 -37.78 -5.78
CA GLU A 640 -7.83 -38.10 -7.17
C GLU A 640 -8.97 -37.75 -8.15
N SER A 641 -8.70 -37.75 -9.46
CA SER A 641 -9.71 -37.45 -10.49
C SER A 641 -10.99 -38.29 -10.41
N ARG A 642 -10.91 -39.54 -9.91
CA ARG A 642 -12.08 -40.41 -9.70
C ARG A 642 -13.02 -39.94 -8.58
N ASP A 643 -12.60 -38.99 -7.75
CA ASP A 643 -13.38 -38.45 -6.65
C ASP A 643 -14.31 -37.30 -7.09
N ALA A 644 -13.99 -36.63 -8.20
CA ALA A 644 -14.72 -35.47 -8.71
C ALA A 644 -16.24 -35.70 -8.91
N PRO A 645 -16.72 -36.83 -9.48
CA PRO A 645 -18.16 -37.05 -9.66
C PRO A 645 -18.94 -37.08 -8.34
N GLY A 646 -18.31 -37.60 -7.28
CA GLY A 646 -18.87 -37.61 -5.93
C GLY A 646 -18.99 -36.19 -5.37
N ILE A 647 -17.94 -35.37 -5.53
CA ILE A 647 -17.94 -33.97 -5.09
C ILE A 647 -19.04 -33.18 -5.81
N PHE A 648 -19.13 -33.30 -7.15
CA PHE A 648 -20.16 -32.62 -7.94
C PHE A 648 -21.58 -32.99 -7.48
N THR A 649 -21.81 -34.27 -7.22
CA THR A 649 -23.11 -34.76 -6.73
C THR A 649 -23.41 -34.22 -5.35
N ARG A 650 -22.44 -34.25 -4.44
CA ARG A 650 -22.61 -33.77 -3.06
C ARG A 650 -22.93 -32.28 -3.01
N LEU A 651 -22.13 -31.44 -3.67
CA LEU A 651 -22.32 -29.99 -3.66
C LEU A 651 -23.67 -29.58 -4.26
N ARG A 652 -24.09 -30.21 -5.36
CA ARG A 652 -25.38 -29.95 -6.02
C ARG A 652 -26.58 -30.35 -5.14
N SER A 653 -26.43 -31.35 -4.29
CA SER A 653 -27.50 -31.82 -3.39
C SER A 653 -27.71 -30.96 -2.15
N LEU A 654 -26.84 -29.97 -1.90
CA LEU A 654 -27.00 -29.04 -0.78
C LEU A 654 -28.22 -28.14 -0.99
N SER A 655 -28.94 -27.85 0.09
CA SER A 655 -30.09 -26.94 0.07
C SER A 655 -29.65 -25.48 -0.08
N TRP A 656 -29.36 -25.06 -1.33
CA TRP A 656 -28.80 -23.74 -1.65
C TRP A 656 -29.52 -22.54 -0.99
N ARG A 657 -30.86 -22.61 -0.91
CA ARG A 657 -31.70 -21.57 -0.29
C ARG A 657 -31.43 -21.40 1.22
N HIS A 658 -31.01 -22.46 1.90
CA HIS A 658 -30.69 -22.44 3.34
C HIS A 658 -29.22 -22.16 3.63
N LEU A 659 -28.36 -22.10 2.61
CA LEU A 659 -26.96 -21.74 2.80
C LEU A 659 -26.80 -20.23 2.96
N MET A 660 -25.92 -19.82 3.87
CA MET A 660 -25.42 -18.44 3.96
C MET A 660 -24.54 -18.12 2.75
N ASP A 661 -24.36 -16.83 2.43
CA ASP A 661 -23.54 -16.43 1.27
C ASP A 661 -22.07 -16.90 1.38
N GLU A 662 -21.50 -16.94 2.59
CA GLU A 662 -20.16 -17.51 2.81
C GLU A 662 -20.11 -19.01 2.44
N GLN A 663 -21.13 -19.78 2.80
CA GLN A 663 -21.23 -21.20 2.44
C GLN A 663 -21.44 -21.38 0.92
N ARG A 664 -22.25 -20.52 0.30
CA ARG A 664 -22.45 -20.52 -1.15
C ARG A 664 -21.14 -20.27 -1.89
N LEU A 665 -20.38 -19.25 -1.48
CA LEU A 665 -19.05 -18.96 -2.03
C LEU A 665 -18.08 -20.13 -1.81
N ALA A 666 -18.08 -20.73 -0.61
CA ALA A 666 -17.26 -21.89 -0.30
C ALA A 666 -17.62 -23.12 -1.14
N ALA A 667 -18.90 -23.36 -1.42
CA ALA A 667 -19.36 -24.45 -2.28
C ALA A 667 -18.92 -24.25 -3.74
N LEU A 668 -19.04 -23.03 -4.27
CA LEU A 668 -18.53 -22.68 -5.60
C LEU A 668 -17.00 -22.80 -5.66
N ARG A 669 -16.31 -22.40 -4.59
CA ARG A 669 -14.85 -22.56 -4.48
C ARG A 669 -14.45 -24.03 -4.49
N ALA A 670 -15.12 -24.89 -3.71
CA ALA A 670 -14.89 -26.34 -3.73
C ALA A 670 -15.06 -26.92 -5.14
N LEU A 671 -16.14 -26.56 -5.83
CA LEU A 671 -16.37 -26.97 -7.23
C LEU A 671 -15.23 -26.49 -8.16
N GLY A 672 -14.83 -25.23 -8.03
CA GLY A 672 -13.75 -24.65 -8.83
C GLY A 672 -12.40 -25.33 -8.62
N VAL A 673 -12.04 -25.63 -7.37
CA VAL A 673 -10.81 -26.37 -7.03
C VAL A 673 -10.88 -27.80 -7.54
N THR A 674 -12.03 -28.47 -7.45
CA THR A 674 -12.22 -29.80 -8.05
C THR A 674 -11.94 -29.76 -9.55
N ILE A 675 -12.53 -28.81 -10.28
CA ILE A 675 -12.28 -28.68 -11.73
C ILE A 675 -10.80 -28.40 -12.01
N ALA A 676 -10.18 -27.48 -11.27
CA ALA A 676 -8.79 -27.08 -11.48
C ALA A 676 -7.77 -28.21 -11.19
N ARG A 677 -8.01 -29.06 -10.19
CA ARG A 677 -7.09 -30.12 -9.77
C ARG A 677 -7.42 -31.49 -10.34
N GLN A 678 -8.69 -31.83 -10.45
CA GLN A 678 -9.16 -33.20 -10.74
C GLN A 678 -9.69 -33.36 -12.17
N GLY A 679 -9.85 -32.27 -12.91
CA GLY A 679 -10.26 -32.27 -14.32
C GLY A 679 -11.68 -31.74 -14.54
N ASP A 680 -11.99 -31.45 -15.81
CA ASP A 680 -13.31 -30.97 -16.22
C ASP A 680 -14.38 -32.07 -16.08
N PRO A 681 -15.64 -31.71 -15.79
CA PRO A 681 -16.75 -32.65 -15.80
C PRO A 681 -16.97 -33.23 -17.21
N ASP A 682 -17.36 -34.51 -17.28
CA ASP A 682 -17.86 -35.10 -18.52
C ASP A 682 -19.17 -34.42 -18.99
N GLU A 683 -19.67 -34.74 -20.18
CA GLU A 683 -20.83 -34.07 -20.77
C GLU A 683 -22.09 -34.14 -19.89
N ASP A 684 -22.33 -35.28 -19.25
CA ASP A 684 -23.52 -35.54 -18.43
C ASP A 684 -23.40 -34.85 -17.05
N GLN A 685 -22.21 -34.90 -16.45
CA GLN A 685 -21.88 -34.13 -15.25
C GLN A 685 -21.99 -32.63 -15.51
N ARG A 686 -21.45 -32.16 -16.63
CA ARG A 686 -21.51 -30.75 -17.07
C ARG A 686 -22.96 -30.31 -17.23
N ALA A 687 -23.79 -31.10 -17.91
CA ALA A 687 -25.21 -30.79 -18.10
C ALA A 687 -25.94 -30.64 -16.75
N ARG A 688 -25.68 -31.53 -15.79
CA ARG A 688 -26.26 -31.45 -14.43
C ARG A 688 -25.76 -30.24 -13.64
N LEU A 689 -24.47 -29.90 -13.75
CA LEU A 689 -23.89 -28.73 -13.09
C LEU A 689 -24.46 -27.44 -13.68
N LEU A 690 -24.60 -27.34 -15.00
CA LEU A 690 -25.23 -26.19 -15.65
C LEU A 690 -26.69 -26.03 -15.25
N ALA A 691 -27.46 -27.12 -15.23
CA ALA A 691 -28.86 -27.10 -14.77
C ALA A 691 -29.00 -26.60 -13.32
N TRP A 692 -27.97 -26.78 -12.49
CA TRP A 692 -27.92 -26.26 -11.13
C TRP A 692 -27.44 -24.80 -11.05
N LEU A 693 -26.37 -24.44 -11.76
CA LEU A 693 -25.68 -23.16 -11.59
C LEU A 693 -26.32 -22.03 -12.40
N GLU A 694 -26.87 -22.32 -13.59
CA GLU A 694 -27.47 -21.28 -14.43
C GLU A 694 -28.63 -20.56 -13.74
N PRO A 695 -29.59 -21.23 -13.06
CA PRO A 695 -30.66 -20.52 -12.34
C PRO A 695 -30.17 -19.63 -11.20
N LEU A 696 -28.94 -19.82 -10.71
CA LEU A 696 -28.35 -19.04 -9.62
C LEU A 696 -27.69 -17.74 -10.10
N TYR A 697 -27.50 -17.57 -11.42
CA TYR A 697 -26.86 -16.43 -12.04
C TYR A 697 -27.85 -15.58 -12.86
N PRO A 698 -27.88 -14.24 -12.69
CA PRO A 698 -27.17 -13.44 -11.71
C PRO A 698 -27.69 -13.62 -10.27
N ALA A 699 -26.77 -13.57 -9.31
CA ALA A 699 -27.01 -13.52 -7.88
C ALA A 699 -27.04 -12.07 -7.35
N ALA A 700 -27.45 -11.89 -6.09
CA ALA A 700 -27.53 -10.57 -5.46
C ALA A 700 -26.16 -9.96 -5.14
N GLY A 701 -25.17 -10.77 -4.76
CA GLY A 701 -23.82 -10.31 -4.37
C GLY A 701 -22.81 -10.42 -5.52
N SER A 702 -21.91 -9.44 -5.62
CA SER A 702 -20.84 -9.40 -6.64
C SER A 702 -19.91 -10.61 -6.57
N GLY A 703 -19.47 -11.01 -5.37
CA GLY A 703 -18.61 -12.19 -5.19
C GLY A 703 -19.25 -13.47 -5.73
N LEU A 704 -20.56 -13.68 -5.48
CA LEU A 704 -21.29 -14.83 -6.04
C LEU A 704 -21.38 -14.75 -7.56
N ASN A 705 -21.64 -13.56 -8.10
CA ASN A 705 -21.66 -13.34 -9.55
C ASN A 705 -20.30 -13.63 -10.19
N HIS A 706 -19.20 -13.24 -9.56
CA HIS A 706 -17.86 -13.50 -10.08
C HIS A 706 -17.56 -14.99 -10.12
N GLU A 707 -17.79 -15.73 -9.03
CA GLU A 707 -17.52 -17.17 -9.00
C GLU A 707 -18.44 -17.95 -9.95
N LEU A 708 -19.74 -17.60 -10.02
CA LEU A 708 -20.67 -18.20 -10.98
C LEU A 708 -20.26 -17.91 -12.42
N CYS A 709 -19.86 -16.68 -12.74
CA CYS A 709 -19.40 -16.31 -14.08
C CYS A 709 -18.19 -17.15 -14.49
N ARG A 710 -17.16 -17.28 -13.63
CA ARG A 710 -15.97 -18.08 -13.93
C ARG A 710 -16.31 -19.55 -14.20
N LEU A 711 -17.14 -20.15 -13.34
CA LEU A 711 -17.56 -21.54 -13.49
C LEU A 711 -18.39 -21.76 -14.76
N LEU A 712 -19.36 -20.88 -15.04
CA LEU A 712 -20.21 -20.97 -16.23
C LEU A 712 -19.41 -20.75 -17.52
N VAL A 713 -18.40 -19.87 -17.51
CA VAL A 713 -17.46 -19.71 -18.63
C VAL A 713 -16.60 -20.97 -18.80
N ARG A 714 -16.03 -21.52 -17.72
CA ARG A 714 -15.24 -22.76 -17.77
C ARG A 714 -16.04 -23.92 -18.35
N MET A 715 -17.31 -24.03 -17.97
CA MET A 715 -18.24 -25.02 -18.50
C MET A 715 -18.88 -24.60 -19.84
N ARG A 716 -18.50 -23.47 -20.46
CA ARG A 716 -19.06 -23.02 -21.75
C ARG A 716 -20.60 -22.98 -21.78
N SER A 717 -21.24 -22.40 -20.76
CA SER A 717 -22.70 -22.19 -20.76
C SER A 717 -23.10 -21.28 -21.92
N ASP A 718 -24.14 -21.64 -22.66
CA ASP A 718 -24.72 -20.83 -23.74
C ASP A 718 -25.52 -19.61 -23.21
N LYS A 719 -25.84 -19.60 -21.91
CA LYS A 719 -26.63 -18.53 -21.26
C LYS A 719 -25.76 -17.49 -20.54
N VAL A 720 -24.50 -17.78 -20.25
CA VAL A 720 -23.66 -16.92 -19.38
C VAL A 720 -23.46 -15.53 -19.96
N ILE A 721 -23.28 -15.40 -21.28
CA ILE A 721 -23.16 -14.11 -21.96
C ILE A 721 -24.45 -13.30 -21.71
N ALA A 722 -25.61 -13.83 -22.12
CA ALA A 722 -26.88 -13.13 -21.98
C ALA A 722 -27.18 -12.72 -20.52
N LYS A 723 -26.91 -13.61 -19.56
CA LYS A 723 -27.12 -13.35 -18.12
C LYS A 723 -26.14 -12.35 -17.51
N SER A 724 -24.97 -12.16 -18.10
CA SER A 724 -23.98 -11.17 -17.63
C SER A 724 -24.31 -9.75 -18.09
N MET A 725 -25.07 -9.57 -19.18
CA MET A 725 -25.31 -8.25 -19.77
C MET A 725 -25.96 -7.23 -18.81
N PRO A 726 -26.96 -7.59 -17.97
CA PRO A 726 -27.49 -6.66 -16.98
C PRO A 726 -26.43 -6.21 -15.97
N LEU A 727 -25.55 -7.12 -15.53
CA LEU A 727 -24.48 -6.80 -14.57
C LEU A 727 -23.47 -5.82 -15.16
N VAL A 728 -23.06 -6.04 -16.42
CA VAL A 728 -22.14 -5.14 -17.12
C VAL A 728 -22.76 -3.77 -17.35
N ARG A 729 -24.06 -3.69 -17.67
CA ARG A 729 -24.77 -2.40 -17.81
C ARG A 729 -24.85 -1.61 -16.50
N SER A 730 -24.98 -2.30 -15.37
CA SER A 730 -25.03 -1.66 -14.05
C SER A 730 -23.66 -1.40 -13.42
N ALA A 731 -22.58 -1.92 -14.01
CA ALA A 731 -21.24 -1.80 -13.46
C ALA A 731 -20.79 -0.32 -13.46
N GLN A 732 -20.37 0.16 -12.29
CA GLN A 732 -19.82 1.51 -12.11
C GLN A 732 -18.37 1.50 -11.61
N ALA A 733 -17.93 0.36 -11.04
CA ALA A 733 -16.62 0.20 -10.45
C ALA A 733 -15.65 -0.48 -11.42
N GLY A 734 -14.36 -0.17 -11.31
CA GLY A 734 -13.31 -0.67 -12.21
C GLY A 734 -13.19 -2.19 -12.15
N GLU A 735 -13.49 -2.79 -10.99
CA GLU A 735 -13.49 -4.22 -10.75
C GLU A 735 -14.45 -4.93 -11.70
N ASP A 736 -15.72 -4.52 -11.73
CA ASP A 736 -16.76 -5.16 -12.55
C ASP A 736 -16.64 -4.80 -14.03
N LEU A 737 -16.31 -3.53 -14.33
CA LEU A 737 -16.15 -3.05 -15.70
C LEU A 737 -15.03 -3.78 -16.45
N LEU A 738 -13.99 -4.25 -15.76
CA LEU A 738 -12.95 -5.11 -16.33
C LEU A 738 -13.25 -6.60 -16.14
N PHE A 739 -13.80 -7.02 -14.99
CA PHE A 739 -13.99 -8.44 -14.66
C PHE A 739 -14.80 -9.20 -15.72
N TYR A 740 -15.97 -8.68 -16.12
CA TYR A 740 -16.84 -9.40 -17.06
C TYR A 740 -16.26 -9.47 -18.47
N PRO A 741 -15.78 -8.37 -19.09
CA PRO A 741 -15.09 -8.47 -20.38
C PRO A 741 -13.89 -9.41 -20.31
N LEU A 742 -13.09 -9.35 -19.23
CA LEU A 742 -11.95 -10.24 -19.02
C LEU A 742 -12.43 -11.70 -19.07
N HIS A 743 -13.35 -12.13 -18.23
CA HIS A 743 -13.68 -13.55 -18.15
C HIS A 743 -14.56 -14.04 -19.31
N LEU A 744 -15.45 -13.21 -19.86
CA LEU A 744 -16.32 -13.64 -20.95
C LEU A 744 -15.56 -13.80 -22.28
N ARG A 745 -14.37 -13.20 -22.43
CA ARG A 745 -13.57 -13.29 -23.67
C ARG A 745 -13.18 -14.71 -24.07
N TYR A 746 -13.15 -15.65 -23.12
CA TYR A 746 -12.87 -17.07 -23.39
C TYR A 746 -13.95 -17.74 -24.24
N LEU A 747 -15.14 -17.14 -24.37
CA LEU A 747 -16.20 -17.62 -25.24
C LEU A 747 -16.10 -16.91 -26.59
N ALA A 748 -15.61 -17.60 -27.62
CA ALA A 748 -15.48 -17.02 -28.96
C ALA A 748 -16.84 -16.86 -29.67
N GLU A 749 -17.79 -17.75 -29.38
CA GLU A 749 -19.10 -17.86 -30.04
C GLU A 749 -20.26 -17.46 -29.10
N GLY A 750 -21.48 -17.42 -29.63
CA GLY A 750 -22.69 -17.13 -28.84
C GLY A 750 -22.97 -15.63 -28.60
N TRP A 751 -22.22 -14.75 -29.27
CA TRP A 751 -22.36 -13.31 -29.13
C TRP A 751 -23.26 -12.69 -30.19
N THR A 752 -24.14 -11.80 -29.76
CA THR A 752 -24.77 -10.81 -30.64
C THR A 752 -23.90 -9.56 -30.77
N LEU A 753 -24.09 -8.80 -31.86
CA LEU A 753 -23.38 -7.52 -32.07
C LEU A 753 -23.61 -6.54 -30.90
N ALA A 754 -24.84 -6.48 -30.36
CA ALA A 754 -25.19 -5.62 -29.22
C ALA A 754 -24.44 -6.01 -27.93
N GLN A 755 -24.22 -7.30 -27.70
CA GLN A 755 -23.46 -7.78 -26.53
C GLN A 755 -21.96 -7.49 -26.68
N ARG A 756 -21.39 -7.68 -27.89
CA ARG A 756 -20.01 -7.28 -28.19
C ARG A 756 -19.81 -5.79 -27.96
N ARG A 757 -20.73 -4.96 -28.46
CA ARG A 757 -20.75 -3.51 -28.23
C ARG A 757 -20.69 -3.16 -26.74
N LEU A 758 -21.53 -3.78 -25.92
CA LEU A 758 -21.55 -3.54 -24.47
C LEU A 758 -20.20 -3.86 -23.80
N MET A 759 -19.50 -4.91 -24.22
CA MET A 759 -18.18 -5.22 -23.64
C MET A 759 -17.15 -4.13 -23.96
N PHE A 760 -17.11 -3.64 -25.20
CA PHE A 760 -16.20 -2.55 -25.57
C PHE A 760 -16.58 -1.23 -24.88
N GLU A 761 -17.87 -0.95 -24.69
CA GLU A 761 -18.34 0.21 -23.91
C GLU A 761 -17.94 0.11 -22.42
N ALA A 762 -18.00 -1.10 -21.84
CA ALA A 762 -17.52 -1.34 -20.48
C ALA A 762 -16.01 -1.10 -20.36
N LEU A 763 -15.21 -1.62 -21.30
CA LEU A 763 -13.75 -1.38 -21.33
C LEU A 763 -13.42 0.10 -21.56
N ASN A 764 -14.16 0.79 -22.44
CA ASN A 764 -14.02 2.24 -22.63
C ASN A 764 -14.36 3.01 -21.34
N SER A 765 -15.27 2.50 -20.52
CA SER A 765 -15.62 3.12 -19.23
C SER A 765 -14.56 2.81 -18.17
N ALA A 766 -14.06 1.58 -18.13
CA ALA A 766 -12.95 1.14 -17.28
C ALA A 766 -11.69 2.00 -17.51
N GLU A 767 -11.34 2.27 -18.77
CA GLU A 767 -10.20 3.14 -19.14
C GLU A 767 -10.32 4.57 -18.59
N LYS A 768 -11.53 5.03 -18.28
CA LYS A 768 -11.80 6.35 -17.68
C LYS A 768 -11.76 6.34 -16.15
N LEU A 769 -11.59 5.18 -15.50
CA LEU A 769 -11.46 5.13 -14.05
C LEU A 769 -9.99 5.28 -13.62
N ASN A 770 -9.79 5.58 -12.34
CA ASN A 770 -8.45 5.58 -11.75
C ASN A 770 -7.97 4.14 -11.63
N GLY A 771 -6.76 3.89 -12.12
CA GLY A 771 -6.11 2.60 -11.99
C GLY A 771 -4.61 2.72 -12.24
N ALA A 772 -3.89 1.63 -12.06
CA ALA A 772 -2.45 1.59 -12.27
C ALA A 772 -2.06 0.79 -13.52
N SER A 773 -0.76 0.66 -13.79
CA SER A 773 -0.27 0.22 -15.10
C SER A 773 -0.77 -1.16 -15.54
N THR A 774 -0.82 -2.14 -14.63
CA THR A 774 -1.26 -3.50 -14.96
C THR A 774 -2.77 -3.55 -15.21
N TYR A 775 -3.55 -2.73 -14.49
CA TYR A 775 -4.99 -2.56 -14.75
C TYR A 775 -5.25 -2.10 -16.20
N PHE A 776 -4.56 -1.05 -16.65
CA PHE A 776 -4.72 -0.56 -18.03
C PHE A 776 -4.19 -1.55 -19.08
N LYS A 777 -3.09 -2.25 -18.79
CA LYS A 777 -2.59 -3.31 -19.66
C LYS A 777 -3.61 -4.43 -19.83
N ALA A 778 -4.23 -4.88 -18.73
CA ALA A 778 -5.26 -5.91 -18.78
C ALA A 778 -6.51 -5.48 -19.57
N ILE A 779 -6.90 -4.19 -19.50
CA ILE A 779 -7.96 -3.65 -20.35
C ILE A 779 -7.56 -3.75 -21.83
N GLN A 780 -6.36 -3.29 -22.18
CA GLN A 780 -5.87 -3.33 -23.57
C GLN A 780 -5.78 -4.75 -24.13
N ASP A 781 -5.28 -5.70 -23.35
CA ASP A 781 -5.16 -7.10 -23.78
C ASP A 781 -6.54 -7.73 -23.94
N THR A 782 -7.45 -7.48 -22.99
CA THR A 782 -8.84 -7.94 -23.06
C THR A 782 -9.55 -7.41 -24.31
N ARG A 783 -9.39 -6.10 -24.59
CA ARG A 783 -9.92 -5.45 -25.78
C ARG A 783 -9.39 -6.11 -27.05
N SER A 784 -8.10 -6.40 -27.09
CA SER A 784 -7.42 -6.96 -28.26
C SER A 784 -7.92 -8.38 -28.55
N GLU A 785 -8.05 -9.24 -27.54
CA GLU A 785 -8.59 -10.59 -27.71
C GLU A 785 -10.08 -10.58 -28.09
N LEU A 786 -10.89 -9.70 -27.48
CA LEU A 786 -12.29 -9.55 -27.84
C LEU A 786 -12.46 -9.08 -29.29
N ALA A 787 -11.57 -8.20 -29.77
CA ALA A 787 -11.58 -7.71 -31.15
C ALA A 787 -11.12 -8.80 -32.14
N ALA A 788 -10.11 -9.58 -31.79
CA ALA A 788 -9.61 -10.68 -32.61
C ALA A 788 -10.66 -11.77 -32.88
N ALA A 789 -11.65 -11.91 -31.99
CA ALA A 789 -12.75 -12.86 -32.14
C ALA A 789 -13.94 -12.33 -32.98
N LEU A 790 -13.87 -11.12 -33.54
CA LEU A 790 -14.94 -10.55 -34.38
C LEU A 790 -14.83 -11.00 -35.83
N THR A 791 -15.97 -11.15 -36.49
CA THR A 791 -16.00 -11.23 -37.96
C THR A 791 -15.62 -9.86 -38.58
N PRO A 792 -15.15 -9.81 -39.84
CA PRO A 792 -14.80 -8.55 -40.50
C PRO A 792 -15.93 -7.52 -40.50
N ASP A 793 -17.17 -7.95 -40.70
CA ASP A 793 -18.36 -7.08 -40.68
C ASP A 793 -18.62 -6.50 -39.27
N GLN A 794 -18.56 -7.32 -38.24
CA GLN A 794 -18.70 -6.86 -36.85
C GLN A 794 -17.58 -5.91 -36.46
N ALA A 795 -16.33 -6.21 -36.87
CA ALA A 795 -15.18 -5.35 -36.63
C ALA A 795 -15.37 -3.98 -37.28
N ALA A 796 -15.89 -3.91 -38.51
CA ALA A 796 -16.23 -2.66 -39.17
C ALA A 796 -17.30 -1.87 -38.41
N HIS A 797 -18.39 -2.51 -37.96
CA HIS A 797 -19.46 -1.87 -37.20
C HIS A 797 -19.02 -1.37 -35.82
N LEU A 798 -18.05 -2.03 -35.19
CA LEU A 798 -17.56 -1.71 -33.85
C LEU A 798 -16.22 -0.96 -33.85
N ALA A 799 -15.67 -0.61 -35.02
CA ALA A 799 -14.33 -0.04 -35.16
C ALA A 799 -14.11 1.18 -34.25
N ALA A 800 -15.09 2.10 -34.16
CA ALA A 800 -15.02 3.28 -33.32
C ALA A 800 -15.10 3.00 -31.80
N LEU A 801 -15.57 1.82 -31.39
CA LEU A 801 -15.58 1.39 -29.99
C LEU A 801 -14.33 0.59 -29.63
N ILE A 802 -13.83 -0.23 -30.57
CA ILE A 802 -12.59 -1.01 -30.43
C ILE A 802 -11.40 -0.07 -30.41
N HIS A 803 -11.33 0.81 -31.39
CA HIS A 803 -10.34 1.87 -31.54
C HIS A 803 -11.08 3.20 -31.34
N PRO A 804 -11.40 3.58 -30.09
CA PRO A 804 -11.92 4.91 -29.84
C PRO A 804 -10.96 5.90 -30.49
N PRO A 805 -11.46 6.85 -31.32
CA PRO A 805 -10.62 7.74 -32.09
C PRO A 805 -9.68 8.47 -31.14
N LYS A 806 -8.42 8.04 -31.16
CA LYS A 806 -7.32 8.73 -30.49
C LYS A 806 -6.99 9.93 -31.37
N PRO A 807 -7.00 11.18 -30.86
CA PRO A 807 -6.46 12.33 -31.54
C PRO A 807 -5.14 11.96 -32.21
N VAL A 808 -5.01 12.29 -33.49
CA VAL A 808 -3.82 11.95 -34.26
C VAL A 808 -2.63 12.71 -33.70
N ALA A 809 -1.51 12.02 -33.46
CA ALA A 809 -0.24 12.68 -33.14
C ALA A 809 0.18 13.51 -34.34
N LEU A 810 -0.01 14.82 -34.24
CA LEU A 810 0.60 15.73 -35.20
C LEU A 810 2.12 15.55 -35.07
N SER A 811 2.80 15.22 -36.16
CA SER A 811 4.26 15.28 -36.16
C SER A 811 4.66 16.72 -35.81
N ALA A 812 5.63 16.89 -34.92
CA ALA A 812 6.07 18.21 -34.44
C ALA A 812 6.56 19.13 -35.57
N HIS A 813 6.71 18.62 -36.80
CA HIS A 813 7.23 19.32 -37.97
C HIS A 813 6.17 19.65 -39.04
N ALA A 814 4.90 19.30 -38.82
CA ALA A 814 3.83 19.50 -39.82
C ALA A 814 2.76 20.52 -39.41
N LEU A 815 3.15 21.63 -38.77
CA LEU A 815 2.22 22.71 -38.43
C LEU A 815 2.61 24.02 -39.14
N PRO A 816 1.85 24.46 -40.16
CA PRO A 816 2.09 25.74 -40.83
C PRO A 816 1.90 26.93 -39.87
N GLY A 817 2.83 27.89 -39.88
CA GLY A 817 2.66 29.20 -39.24
C GLY A 817 3.18 29.36 -37.80
N HIS A 818 4.08 28.51 -37.30
CA HIS A 818 4.66 28.64 -35.95
C HIS A 818 6.11 29.13 -35.95
N THR A 819 6.47 29.89 -34.92
CA THR A 819 7.86 30.25 -34.59
C THR A 819 8.44 29.23 -33.62
N PHE A 820 9.53 28.57 -33.99
CA PHE A 820 10.24 27.64 -33.11
C PHE A 820 11.08 28.44 -32.09
N ARG A 821 10.83 28.27 -30.80
CA ARG A 821 11.62 28.87 -29.72
C ARG A 821 11.96 27.80 -28.69
N GLU A 822 13.23 27.71 -28.31
CA GLU A 822 13.64 26.93 -27.14
C GLU A 822 13.25 27.69 -25.87
N TRP A 823 12.20 27.24 -25.19
CA TRP A 823 11.69 27.87 -23.98
C TRP A 823 12.51 27.44 -22.77
N LYS A 824 12.89 28.40 -21.92
CA LYS A 824 13.49 28.13 -20.61
C LYS A 824 12.49 28.44 -19.50
N LEU A 825 12.74 27.90 -18.30
CA LEU A 825 11.86 28.13 -17.15
C LEU A 825 11.71 29.63 -16.87
N GLU A 826 12.81 30.37 -16.93
CA GLU A 826 12.87 31.81 -16.65
C GLU A 826 12.05 32.66 -17.66
N ASP A 827 11.84 32.16 -18.87
CA ASP A 827 11.06 32.84 -19.92
C ASP A 827 9.56 32.93 -19.58
N LEU A 828 9.07 31.99 -18.78
CA LEU A 828 7.65 31.77 -18.52
C LEU A 828 7.30 31.87 -17.03
N GLU A 829 8.30 31.76 -16.15
CA GLU A 829 8.15 31.80 -14.70
C GLU A 829 7.37 33.03 -14.22
N ASN A 830 7.73 34.20 -14.73
CA ASN A 830 7.07 35.46 -14.40
C ASN A 830 5.62 35.54 -14.92
N ARG A 831 5.22 34.64 -15.81
CA ARG A 831 3.89 34.56 -16.44
C ARG A 831 3.01 33.45 -15.87
N LEU A 832 3.54 32.58 -15.00
CA LEU A 832 2.77 31.46 -14.40
C LEU A 832 1.55 31.90 -13.59
N HIS A 833 1.55 33.14 -13.09
CA HIS A 833 0.40 33.74 -12.41
C HIS A 833 -0.82 33.86 -13.34
N GLU A 834 -0.61 33.91 -14.66
CA GLU A 834 -1.66 34.03 -15.68
C GLU A 834 -2.46 32.73 -15.89
N VAL A 835 -1.96 31.58 -15.43
CA VAL A 835 -2.55 30.23 -15.65
C VAL A 835 -3.85 30.01 -14.87
N GLY A 836 -4.27 30.95 -14.01
CA GLY A 836 -5.40 30.78 -13.08
C GLY A 836 -6.73 31.43 -13.47
N ARG A 837 -6.80 32.18 -14.58
CA ARG A 837 -8.00 32.92 -14.97
C ARG A 837 -7.97 33.29 -16.46
N GLY A 838 -9.13 33.22 -17.12
CA GLY A 838 -9.31 33.67 -18.50
C GLY A 838 -8.51 32.88 -19.54
N ARG A 839 -7.97 31.72 -19.17
CA ARG A 839 -7.29 30.81 -20.10
C ARG A 839 -8.32 30.07 -20.93
N SER A 840 -7.92 29.55 -22.08
CA SER A 840 -8.86 28.86 -22.96
C SER A 840 -8.74 27.35 -22.78
N PHE A 841 -9.85 26.72 -22.40
CA PHE A 841 -9.97 25.27 -22.33
C PHE A 841 -9.61 24.62 -23.67
N GLU A 842 -10.25 25.08 -24.76
CA GLU A 842 -10.02 24.56 -26.11
C GLU A 842 -8.57 24.75 -26.59
N LYS A 843 -7.96 25.91 -26.33
CA LYS A 843 -6.55 26.14 -26.71
C LYS A 843 -5.58 25.33 -25.85
N GLY A 844 -5.90 25.11 -24.58
CA GLY A 844 -5.11 24.26 -23.69
C GLY A 844 -5.18 22.79 -24.09
N ARG A 845 -6.37 22.31 -24.45
CA ARG A 845 -6.60 20.99 -25.05
C ARG A 845 -5.81 20.83 -26.35
N ASP A 846 -5.89 21.80 -27.26
CA ASP A 846 -5.14 21.83 -28.52
C ASP A 846 -3.61 21.86 -28.26
N ALA A 847 -3.14 22.64 -27.30
CA ALA A 847 -1.74 22.68 -26.90
C ALA A 847 -1.26 21.33 -26.33
N ALA A 848 -2.08 20.62 -25.56
CA ALA A 848 -1.75 19.30 -25.02
C ALA A 848 -1.61 18.24 -26.12
N ILE A 849 -2.43 18.33 -27.17
CA ILE A 849 -2.33 17.48 -28.36
C ILE A 849 -1.08 17.84 -29.17
N ARG A 850 -0.83 19.14 -29.42
CA ARG A 850 0.32 19.62 -30.21
C ARG A 850 1.66 19.34 -29.56
N ALA A 851 1.75 19.50 -28.23
CA ALA A 851 2.93 19.11 -27.44
C ALA A 851 3.00 17.60 -27.20
N GLN A 852 2.09 16.82 -27.78
CA GLN A 852 2.03 15.36 -27.73
C GLN A 852 1.89 14.76 -26.33
N CYS A 853 1.57 15.58 -25.30
CA CYS A 853 1.41 15.14 -23.92
C CYS A 853 0.39 13.99 -23.82
N VAL A 854 -0.69 14.06 -24.61
CA VAL A 854 -1.80 13.10 -24.60
C VAL A 854 -1.42 11.68 -25.08
N PHE A 855 -0.31 11.51 -25.79
CA PHE A 855 0.10 10.19 -26.31
C PHE A 855 0.82 9.35 -25.27
N CYS A 856 1.56 10.00 -24.39
CA CYS A 856 2.27 9.35 -23.31
C CYS A 856 1.51 9.43 -21.99
N HIS A 857 0.74 10.49 -21.76
CA HIS A 857 0.04 10.75 -20.50
C HIS A 857 -1.47 10.78 -20.68
N ARG A 858 -2.19 10.35 -19.64
CA ARG A 858 -3.58 10.73 -19.43
C ARG A 858 -3.61 12.13 -18.82
N VAL A 859 -4.12 13.12 -19.55
CA VAL A 859 -4.14 14.53 -19.11
C VAL A 859 -5.52 15.03 -18.68
N SER A 860 -6.55 14.23 -18.94
CA SER A 860 -7.94 14.56 -18.64
C SER A 860 -8.80 13.30 -18.61
N ASN A 861 -10.03 13.44 -18.09
CA ASN A 861 -11.06 12.41 -18.22
C ASN A 861 -11.87 12.52 -19.54
N ASP A 862 -11.49 13.46 -20.42
CA ASP A 862 -12.09 13.60 -21.76
C ASP A 862 -11.86 12.32 -22.58
N PRO A 863 -12.94 11.56 -22.89
CA PRO A 863 -12.82 10.30 -23.62
C PRO A 863 -12.47 10.47 -25.09
N SER A 864 -12.47 11.71 -25.60
CA SER A 864 -12.05 12.04 -26.97
C SER A 864 -10.54 12.29 -27.10
N LEU A 865 -9.77 12.23 -26.00
CA LEU A 865 -8.31 12.27 -26.02
C LEU A 865 -7.70 10.88 -25.82
N PRO A 866 -6.49 10.59 -26.35
CA PRO A 866 -5.79 9.36 -26.01
C PRO A 866 -5.42 9.44 -24.52
N ALA A 867 -5.65 8.36 -23.78
CA ALA A 867 -5.15 8.21 -22.43
C ALA A 867 -3.81 7.48 -22.48
N GLY A 868 -2.73 8.22 -22.79
CA GLY A 868 -1.39 7.64 -22.82
C GLY A 868 -1.07 6.92 -21.50
N ILE A 869 -0.59 5.68 -21.59
CA ILE A 869 -0.33 4.79 -20.43
C ILE A 869 1.16 4.65 -20.10
N PHE A 870 2.01 5.32 -20.88
CA PHE A 870 3.46 5.17 -20.77
C PHE A 870 4.07 6.12 -19.75
N GLY A 871 3.59 7.37 -19.68
CA GLY A 871 4.01 8.37 -18.70
C GLY A 871 3.12 8.39 -17.45
N PRO A 872 3.47 9.19 -16.43
CA PRO A 872 2.61 9.41 -15.26
C PRO A 872 1.25 9.99 -15.64
N GLU A 873 0.23 9.59 -14.89
CA GLU A 873 -1.12 10.15 -14.96
C GLU A 873 -1.07 11.63 -14.58
N LEU A 874 -1.71 12.51 -15.37
CA LEU A 874 -1.68 13.95 -15.20
C LEU A 874 -3.02 14.60 -14.80
N VAL A 875 -4.16 13.88 -14.78
CA VAL A 875 -5.47 14.38 -14.32
C VAL A 875 -5.39 14.94 -12.90
N GLN A 876 -4.61 14.31 -12.03
CA GLN A 876 -4.45 14.75 -10.64
C GLN A 876 -3.05 15.30 -10.32
N VAL A 877 -2.28 15.68 -11.34
CA VAL A 877 -0.88 16.12 -11.14
C VAL A 877 -0.80 17.37 -10.26
N SER A 878 -1.79 18.25 -10.32
CA SER A 878 -1.87 19.47 -9.52
C SER A 878 -2.05 19.24 -8.02
N ALA A 879 -2.49 18.03 -7.60
CA ALA A 879 -2.51 17.64 -6.20
C ALA A 879 -1.11 17.35 -5.64
N ARG A 880 -0.12 17.15 -6.52
CA ARG A 880 1.24 16.71 -6.19
C ARG A 880 2.31 17.74 -6.55
N PHE A 881 2.09 18.51 -7.61
CA PHE A 881 3.05 19.44 -8.20
C PHE A 881 2.39 20.80 -8.47
N ASN A 882 3.11 21.89 -8.18
CA ASN A 882 2.64 23.22 -8.51
C ASN A 882 2.94 23.57 -9.99
N ARG A 883 2.40 24.70 -10.50
CA ARG A 883 2.56 25.12 -11.92
C ARG A 883 4.02 25.24 -12.37
N ARG A 884 4.91 25.70 -11.48
CA ARG A 884 6.34 25.82 -11.78
C ARG A 884 6.95 24.43 -11.94
N ASP A 885 6.62 23.51 -11.04
CA ASP A 885 7.12 22.13 -11.08
C ASP A 885 6.66 21.43 -12.37
N ILE A 886 5.37 21.59 -12.74
CA ILE A 886 4.82 21.03 -13.99
C ILE A 886 5.56 21.60 -15.20
N LEU A 887 5.77 22.91 -15.26
CA LEU A 887 6.51 23.55 -16.34
C LEU A 887 7.97 23.09 -16.39
N ASP A 888 8.66 23.05 -15.25
CA ASP A 888 10.06 22.64 -15.15
C ASP A 888 10.24 21.18 -15.56
N HIS A 889 9.37 20.27 -15.11
CA HIS A 889 9.41 18.87 -15.54
C HIS A 889 9.06 18.70 -17.03
N THR A 890 8.24 19.58 -17.60
CA THR A 890 7.90 19.53 -19.04
C THR A 890 9.04 20.06 -19.91
N LEU A 891 9.73 21.11 -19.47
CA LEU A 891 10.88 21.70 -20.17
C LEU A 891 12.14 20.86 -19.98
N ASN A 892 12.32 20.28 -18.79
CA ASN A 892 13.51 19.53 -18.36
C ASN A 892 13.16 18.08 -17.96
N PRO A 893 12.62 17.25 -18.86
CA PRO A 893 12.09 15.93 -18.52
C PRO A 893 13.14 14.96 -17.97
N SER A 894 14.43 15.17 -18.26
CA SER A 894 15.54 14.34 -17.76
C SER A 894 16.05 14.74 -16.36
N LYS A 895 15.55 15.85 -15.78
CA LYS A 895 16.02 16.37 -14.48
C LYS A 895 15.63 15.45 -13.32
N VAL A 896 14.41 14.94 -13.34
CA VAL A 896 13.89 13.98 -12.35
C VAL A 896 13.06 12.94 -13.10
N ILE A 897 13.57 11.71 -13.16
CA ILE A 897 12.88 10.58 -13.81
C ILE A 897 12.51 9.56 -12.73
N ASP A 898 11.22 9.31 -12.56
CA ASP A 898 10.71 8.22 -11.72
C ASP A 898 11.24 6.89 -12.25
N GLU A 899 11.70 6.03 -11.35
CA GLU A 899 12.39 4.77 -11.65
C GLU A 899 11.58 3.88 -12.59
N LYS A 900 10.25 3.84 -12.44
CA LYS A 900 9.37 3.01 -13.28
C LYS A 900 9.29 3.47 -14.74
N TYR A 901 9.73 4.68 -15.05
CA TYR A 901 9.75 5.24 -16.41
C TYR A 901 11.18 5.38 -16.95
N ARG A 902 12.21 4.89 -16.26
CA ARG A 902 13.59 5.00 -16.76
C ARG A 902 13.85 3.97 -17.85
N PHE A 903 14.53 4.41 -18.91
CA PHE A 903 15.12 3.48 -19.85
C PHE A 903 16.38 2.85 -19.26
N ILE A 904 16.68 1.65 -19.73
CA ILE A 904 17.97 0.99 -19.50
C ILE A 904 18.71 0.89 -20.84
N THR A 905 20.03 1.09 -20.76
CA THR A 905 20.96 0.92 -21.87
C THR A 905 21.75 -0.36 -21.64
N LEU A 906 21.69 -1.27 -22.60
CA LEU A 906 22.50 -2.48 -22.67
C LEU A 906 23.61 -2.24 -23.68
N THR A 907 24.86 -2.35 -23.23
CA THR A 907 26.03 -2.45 -24.11
C THR A 907 26.31 -3.92 -24.35
N ARG A 908 26.31 -4.35 -25.62
CA ARG A 908 26.58 -5.72 -26.00
C ARG A 908 28.08 -6.03 -26.10
N LEU A 909 28.44 -7.31 -26.12
CA LEU A 909 29.81 -7.78 -26.27
C LEU A 909 30.44 -7.37 -27.61
N ASP A 910 29.64 -7.11 -28.64
CA ASP A 910 30.08 -6.58 -29.93
C ASP A 910 30.29 -5.05 -29.94
N GLY A 911 30.01 -4.38 -28.81
CA GLY A 911 30.10 -2.93 -28.65
C GLY A 911 28.86 -2.15 -29.08
N SER A 912 27.83 -2.81 -29.64
CA SER A 912 26.55 -2.16 -29.95
C SER A 912 25.78 -1.81 -28.67
N THR A 913 24.95 -0.77 -28.72
CA THR A 913 24.11 -0.36 -27.59
C THR A 913 22.65 -0.41 -27.96
N VAL A 914 21.83 -0.83 -27.00
CA VAL A 914 20.36 -0.81 -27.11
C VAL A 914 19.81 -0.11 -25.89
N THR A 915 18.95 0.88 -26.12
CA THR A 915 18.30 1.62 -25.05
C THR A 915 16.79 1.52 -25.19
N GLY A 916 16.08 1.26 -24.10
CA GLY A 916 14.62 1.21 -24.09
C GLY A 916 14.04 0.99 -22.70
N ALA A 917 12.71 1.07 -22.60
CA ALA A 917 12.00 0.64 -21.39
C ALA A 917 12.15 -0.86 -21.23
N LEU A 918 12.32 -1.32 -20.00
CA LEU A 918 12.30 -2.76 -19.72
C LEU A 918 10.86 -3.26 -19.87
N GLU A 919 10.60 -4.09 -20.87
CA GLU A 919 9.29 -4.71 -21.08
C GLU A 919 9.19 -6.02 -20.27
N SER A 920 10.23 -6.86 -20.39
CA SER A 920 10.35 -8.12 -19.63
C SER A 920 11.81 -8.58 -19.58
N GLU A 921 12.15 -9.38 -18.56
CA GLU A 921 13.46 -9.98 -18.37
C GLU A 921 13.25 -11.38 -17.79
N ASP A 922 13.93 -12.38 -18.36
CA ASP A 922 13.98 -13.75 -17.86
C ASP A 922 15.45 -14.17 -17.67
N ASP A 923 15.69 -15.45 -17.34
CA ASP A 923 17.03 -15.97 -17.06
C ASP A 923 17.96 -16.00 -18.29
N GLU A 924 17.41 -15.94 -19.50
CA GLU A 924 18.18 -16.04 -20.75
C GLU A 924 18.30 -14.70 -21.48
N ARG A 925 17.33 -13.80 -21.34
CA ARG A 925 17.22 -12.59 -22.16
C ARG A 925 16.59 -11.39 -21.45
N VAL A 926 16.95 -10.22 -21.98
CA VAL A 926 16.34 -8.92 -21.66
C VAL A 926 15.59 -8.42 -22.89
N ILE A 927 14.31 -8.08 -22.74
CA ILE A 927 13.49 -7.48 -23.80
C ILE A 927 13.28 -6.01 -23.49
N LEU A 928 13.84 -5.16 -24.35
CA LEU A 928 13.69 -3.72 -24.28
C LEU A 928 12.69 -3.22 -25.30
N LYS A 929 11.96 -2.17 -24.95
CA LYS A 929 11.08 -1.41 -25.82
C LYS A 929 11.71 -0.04 -26.12
N PRO A 930 12.39 0.14 -27.26
CA PRO A 930 13.12 1.39 -27.55
C PRO A 930 12.21 2.59 -27.76
N ASN A 931 11.04 2.35 -28.37
CA ASN A 931 10.02 3.36 -28.56
C ASN A 931 8.72 2.90 -27.89
N PRO A 932 8.28 3.53 -26.80
CA PRO A 932 7.10 3.13 -26.06
C PRO A 932 5.79 3.27 -26.84
N LEU A 933 5.79 4.11 -27.88
CA LEU A 933 4.66 4.35 -28.77
C LEU A 933 4.64 3.40 -29.98
N ALA A 934 5.72 2.65 -30.21
CA ALA A 934 5.81 1.63 -31.25
C ALA A 934 5.61 0.22 -30.66
N PRO A 935 5.14 -0.76 -31.46
CA PRO A 935 5.04 -2.14 -31.01
C PRO A 935 6.41 -2.84 -30.92
N ASP A 936 7.45 -2.28 -31.54
CA ASP A 936 8.75 -2.95 -31.69
C ASP A 936 9.50 -3.13 -30.35
N THR A 937 10.04 -4.33 -30.16
CA THR A 937 10.91 -4.68 -29.03
C THR A 937 12.25 -5.22 -29.54
N ILE A 938 13.29 -5.07 -28.75
CA ILE A 938 14.61 -5.62 -29.01
C ILE A 938 14.96 -6.61 -27.91
N GLU A 939 15.09 -7.87 -28.30
CA GLU A 939 15.56 -8.95 -27.44
C GLU A 939 17.08 -9.00 -27.45
N THR A 940 17.68 -9.14 -26.26
CA THR A 940 19.13 -9.27 -26.09
C THR A 940 19.41 -10.37 -25.07
N GLY A 941 20.08 -11.44 -25.49
CA GLY A 941 20.46 -12.52 -24.58
C GLY A 941 21.49 -12.06 -23.55
N HIS A 942 21.38 -12.50 -22.30
CA HIS A 942 22.29 -12.10 -21.20
C HIS A 942 23.76 -12.37 -21.53
N SER A 943 24.05 -13.49 -22.18
CA SER A 943 25.39 -13.87 -22.63
C SER A 943 26.01 -12.87 -23.63
N SER A 944 25.19 -12.03 -24.25
CA SER A 944 25.64 -10.99 -25.18
C SER A 944 25.78 -9.61 -24.53
N ILE A 945 25.45 -9.44 -23.25
CA ILE A 945 25.48 -8.15 -22.54
C ILE A 945 26.84 -7.98 -21.87
N ARG A 946 27.55 -6.91 -22.21
CA ARG A 946 28.78 -6.48 -21.56
C ARG A 946 28.51 -5.61 -20.33
N GLU A 947 27.55 -4.71 -20.44
CA GLU A 947 27.27 -3.70 -19.42
C GLU A 947 25.80 -3.27 -19.46
N ARG A 948 25.20 -3.06 -18.28
CA ARG A 948 23.85 -2.50 -18.12
C ARG A 948 23.93 -1.19 -17.34
N LYS A 949 23.30 -0.13 -17.86
CA LYS A 949 23.22 1.17 -17.20
C LYS A 949 21.78 1.70 -17.23
N VAL A 950 21.39 2.40 -16.18
CA VAL A 950 20.15 3.18 -16.17
C VAL A 950 20.40 4.47 -16.95
N SER A 951 19.53 4.77 -17.91
CA SER A 951 19.62 5.99 -18.72
C SER A 951 19.37 7.23 -17.86
N SER A 952 20.21 8.25 -18.02
CA SER A 952 19.98 9.59 -17.46
C SER A 952 19.04 10.43 -18.33
N LEU A 953 18.70 9.94 -19.54
CA LEU A 953 17.78 10.59 -20.46
C LEU A 953 16.36 10.07 -20.27
N SER A 954 15.42 11.01 -20.15
CA SER A 954 14.00 10.70 -20.07
C SER A 954 13.47 10.19 -21.40
N PRO A 955 12.53 9.24 -21.38
CA PRO A 955 11.78 8.85 -22.57
C PRO A 955 10.83 9.95 -23.07
N MET A 956 10.46 10.91 -22.21
CA MET A 956 9.73 12.11 -22.62
C MET A 956 10.69 13.02 -23.40
N PRO A 957 10.41 13.33 -24.68
CA PRO A 957 11.29 14.17 -25.49
C PRO A 957 11.47 15.56 -24.87
N ALA A 958 12.68 16.10 -24.94
CA ALA A 958 12.92 17.51 -24.66
C ALA A 958 12.38 18.38 -25.82
N GLY A 959 12.03 19.63 -25.51
CA GLY A 959 11.62 20.60 -26.54
C GLY A 959 10.19 20.42 -27.08
N LEU A 960 9.34 19.64 -26.42
CA LEU A 960 7.92 19.45 -26.82
C LEU A 960 7.13 20.76 -26.87
N LEU A 961 7.53 21.76 -26.09
CA LEU A 961 6.89 23.07 -26.05
C LEU A 961 7.42 24.04 -27.11
N ASN A 962 8.47 23.69 -27.87
CA ASN A 962 9.19 24.64 -28.72
C ASN A 962 8.36 25.14 -29.91
N ALA A 963 7.34 24.38 -30.31
CA ALA A 963 6.38 24.76 -31.35
C ALA A 963 5.19 25.56 -30.80
N LEU A 964 5.09 25.76 -29.48
CA LEU A 964 4.02 26.51 -28.84
C LEU A 964 4.45 27.96 -28.56
N ARG A 965 3.51 28.90 -28.67
CA ARG A 965 3.67 30.26 -28.17
C ARG A 965 3.47 30.30 -26.66
N ALA A 966 3.99 31.32 -25.98
CA ALA A 966 3.83 31.48 -24.53
C ALA A 966 2.37 31.37 -24.07
N GLU A 967 1.41 32.02 -24.75
CA GLU A 967 -0.02 31.89 -24.41
C GLU A 967 -0.51 30.44 -24.45
N GLN A 968 -0.08 29.67 -25.44
CA GLN A 968 -0.48 28.28 -25.60
C GLN A 968 0.15 27.39 -24.53
N ILE A 969 1.36 27.73 -24.06
CA ILE A 969 1.98 27.04 -22.92
C ILE A 969 1.23 27.36 -21.61
N LEU A 970 0.79 28.61 -21.42
CA LEU A 970 -0.02 28.99 -20.27
C LEU A 970 -1.41 28.33 -20.31
N ASP A 971 -2.03 28.25 -21.49
CA ASP A 971 -3.28 27.51 -21.70
C ASP A 971 -3.07 26.00 -21.47
N LEU A 972 -1.93 25.42 -21.88
CA LEU A 972 -1.55 24.03 -21.63
C LEU A 972 -1.41 23.75 -20.13
N LEU A 973 -0.67 24.58 -19.40
CA LEU A 973 -0.52 24.44 -17.96
C LEU A 973 -1.88 24.55 -17.26
N ALA A 974 -2.75 25.44 -17.73
CA ALA A 974 -4.11 25.60 -17.19
C ALA A 974 -4.96 24.35 -17.42
N TYR A 975 -4.81 23.72 -18.59
CA TYR A 975 -5.46 22.46 -18.96
C TYR A 975 -5.00 21.29 -18.11
N ILE A 976 -3.68 21.12 -17.95
CA ILE A 976 -3.09 20.07 -17.12
C ILE A 976 -3.47 20.27 -15.64
N GLU A 977 -3.40 21.50 -15.12
CA GLU A 977 -3.74 21.81 -13.73
C GLU A 977 -5.22 21.51 -13.42
N ALA A 978 -6.10 21.76 -14.39
CA ALA A 978 -7.53 21.48 -14.29
C ALA A 978 -7.89 20.00 -14.46
N GLY A 979 -6.91 19.13 -14.76
CA GLY A 979 -7.19 17.74 -15.15
C GLY A 979 -8.15 17.64 -16.35
N GLY A 980 -8.11 18.64 -17.24
CA GLY A 980 -9.04 18.81 -18.35
C GLY A 980 -10.52 18.98 -17.96
N ASP A 981 -10.83 19.50 -16.77
CA ASP A 981 -12.19 19.93 -16.40
C ASP A 981 -12.50 21.33 -16.98
N ALA A 982 -13.38 21.40 -17.97
CA ALA A 982 -13.82 22.67 -18.57
C ALA A 982 -14.51 23.62 -17.58
N GLY A 983 -15.05 23.08 -16.47
CA GLY A 983 -15.68 23.85 -15.39
C GLY A 983 -14.68 24.50 -14.43
N HIS A 984 -13.39 24.17 -14.53
CA HIS A 984 -12.34 24.65 -13.65
C HIS A 984 -12.16 26.17 -13.72
N THR A 985 -11.74 26.78 -12.61
CA THR A 985 -11.61 28.25 -12.49
C THR A 985 -10.64 28.85 -13.50
N ASN A 986 -9.65 28.06 -13.96
CA ASN A 986 -8.67 28.48 -14.95
C ASN A 986 -9.29 29.00 -16.26
N PHE A 987 -10.49 28.53 -16.62
CA PHE A 987 -11.15 28.86 -17.89
C PHE A 987 -12.26 29.91 -17.77
N ARG A 988 -12.49 30.42 -16.56
CA ARG A 988 -13.52 31.44 -16.31
C ARG A 988 -12.95 32.85 -16.55
N PRO A 989 -13.75 33.79 -17.09
CA PRO A 989 -13.31 35.15 -17.43
C PRO A 989 -12.64 35.96 -16.31
#